data_AF-A0A1E5H317-F1
#
_entry.id   AF-A0A1E5H317-F1
#
_cell.length_a   1.000
_cell.length_b   1.000
_cell.length_c   1.000
_cell.angle_alpha   90.00
_cell.angle_beta   90.00
_cell.angle_gamma   90.00
#
_symmetry.space_group_name_H-M   'P 1'
#
loop_
_entity.id
_entity.type
_entity.pdbx_description
1 polymer ?
#
loop_
_entity_poly.entity_id
_entity_poly.type
_entity_poly.pdbx_seq_one_letter_code
_entity_poly.pdbx_strand_id
1 'polypeptide(L)'
;MKKNIFYTVILLSLLLFFSCAVALQSSTEKLKAESILPPPNANDESLKKLDLLSKNSWIPLLNGKSIPDYPKLIAEPDFLTRFKVSERYDYIQISPVQRTSDKVSVKQVINTVPGKIYQFSITVDSVTSDHGYNGFSTKDSVFVFPGTEYPNLDSSYYVKQVNQFQNARDKITTSIRKVFVATSDKATIEFSVHGNGVFNRNNGFFKTSSFVDLNHAVDESKALIEDLFTDSTHTAIKLSTTQLKINKAKALASEVLNETLKANYLKEITKAQNLLNKVSMTLTVDGLTDDRTTLNSTTIRAKTYPNAFVWFSGHEDIPKGSLESQVEGDGYRYQIRADSNGDIVYKLPEGSYFRGKQEIMIRSALHGKVVVKKQIVEDVSAPFKPIVTSLKDVSNQIEGQAETESTVKVFDSTTNDLIFSGKATRDDQFVIDIPQSQRPLKPYKKYYVTATDSSGNQSERSEILEVQDTLAPEAKPVLQILNIGDGLPPVESLIMDLSDNAGADQVDIEITKQPDLSKPGYTEAILVLRDKAKNQLELTIPFFIKSEDTVDDGKTFLFGQSITVLAIDFPKEKEAQKQFILEHSKASAINMKTLENRTNEINLTFDDNIQQPGIYEATLNIDSLSKKIVLKLSKGKIEIEDFPTDISFGTPTIQSNTTYIPLESNMKMIIKNTQYYQTGWALKSRFKKVLQTEDGIITASDIVFQDNQDIKYMTELADIEIYRQKGPSSERIKEFDFGKNNNQTFLLKMVPGSLLKDKVYTAQIIWTVETGP
;
A
#
# COMPACT_ATOMS: atom_id res chain seq x y z
N MET A 1 67.96 40.30 -47.66
CA MET A 1 67.21 40.21 -48.93
C MET A 1 65.71 40.23 -48.65
N LYS A 2 65.14 41.43 -48.51
CA LYS A 2 63.74 41.72 -48.18
C LYS A 2 63.13 42.69 -49.22
N LYS A 3 63.47 42.48 -50.50
CA LYS A 3 62.97 43.26 -51.64
C LYS A 3 62.38 42.42 -52.79
N ASN A 4 62.27 41.09 -52.61
CA ASN A 4 61.76 40.17 -53.64
C ASN A 4 60.39 39.53 -53.32
N ILE A 5 59.67 40.00 -52.29
CA ILE A 5 58.36 39.43 -51.90
C ILE A 5 57.18 40.32 -52.38
N PHE A 6 57.42 41.61 -52.69
CA PHE A 6 56.38 42.51 -53.17
C PHE A 6 56.09 42.36 -54.68
N TYR A 7 57.06 41.91 -55.48
CA TYR A 7 56.87 41.68 -56.92
C TYR A 7 56.15 40.35 -57.23
N THR A 8 56.24 39.35 -56.35
CA THR A 8 55.58 38.04 -56.53
C THR A 8 54.08 38.08 -56.22
N VAL A 9 53.65 38.97 -55.31
CA VAL A 9 52.23 39.14 -54.93
C VAL A 9 51.46 39.98 -55.95
N ILE A 10 52.13 40.90 -56.66
CA ILE A 10 51.51 41.69 -57.76
C ILE A 10 51.47 40.89 -59.08
N LEU A 11 52.45 40.03 -59.36
CA LEU A 11 52.39 39.16 -60.55
C LEU A 11 51.37 38.01 -60.41
N LEU A 12 51.16 37.47 -59.20
CA LEU A 12 50.21 36.37 -58.98
C LEU A 12 48.74 36.87 -58.97
N SER A 13 48.51 38.11 -58.53
CA SER A 13 47.20 38.76 -58.64
C SER A 13 46.90 39.24 -60.08
N LEU A 14 47.90 39.69 -60.85
CA LEU A 14 47.71 39.99 -62.28
C LEU A 14 47.49 38.73 -63.14
N LEU A 15 48.11 37.59 -62.82
CA LEU A 15 47.84 36.31 -63.51
C LEU A 15 46.44 35.76 -63.18
N LEU A 16 45.93 35.97 -61.96
CA LEU A 16 44.56 35.58 -61.58
C LEU A 16 43.49 36.46 -62.25
N PHE A 17 43.78 37.73 -62.54
CA PHE A 17 42.88 38.59 -63.32
C PHE A 17 42.97 38.36 -64.84
N PHE A 18 44.14 37.97 -65.39
CA PHE A 18 44.26 37.63 -66.82
C PHE A 18 43.73 36.21 -67.16
N SER A 19 43.78 35.27 -66.21
CA SER A 19 43.17 33.94 -66.39
C SER A 19 41.63 33.99 -66.31
N CYS A 20 41.09 34.96 -65.57
CA CYS A 20 39.64 35.18 -65.47
C CYS A 20 39.11 35.96 -66.68
N ALA A 21 39.87 36.92 -67.22
CA ALA A 21 39.45 37.69 -68.41
C ALA A 21 39.57 36.88 -69.72
N VAL A 22 40.58 36.02 -69.88
CA VAL A 22 40.70 35.15 -71.07
C VAL A 22 39.76 33.93 -70.98
N ALA A 23 39.36 33.49 -69.78
CA ALA A 23 38.28 32.50 -69.60
C ALA A 23 36.88 33.11 -69.78
N LEU A 24 36.67 34.40 -69.54
CA LEU A 24 35.40 35.08 -69.85
C LEU A 24 35.26 35.46 -71.33
N GLN A 25 36.35 35.78 -72.04
CA GLN A 25 36.33 36.00 -73.49
C GLN A 25 36.32 34.71 -74.32
N SER A 26 36.92 33.62 -73.83
CA SER A 26 36.84 32.31 -74.50
C SER A 26 35.59 31.49 -74.11
N SER A 27 34.87 31.84 -73.04
CA SER A 27 33.53 31.25 -72.74
C SER A 27 32.38 32.01 -73.42
N THR A 28 32.56 33.28 -73.79
CA THR A 28 31.58 34.03 -74.58
C THR A 28 31.67 33.76 -76.09
N GLU A 29 32.80 33.25 -76.59
CA GLU A 29 32.90 32.75 -77.97
C GLU A 29 32.76 31.22 -78.12
N LYS A 30 32.89 30.41 -77.05
CA LYS A 30 32.54 28.97 -77.08
C LYS A 30 31.09 28.63 -76.74
N LEU A 31 30.26 29.59 -76.34
CA LEU A 31 28.79 29.46 -76.31
C LEU A 31 28.13 29.89 -77.64
N LYS A 32 28.92 30.22 -78.66
CA LYS A 32 28.48 30.25 -80.06
C LYS A 32 28.89 28.93 -80.69
N ALA A 33 27.89 28.10 -81.00
CA ALA A 33 28.01 26.73 -81.51
C ALA A 33 28.21 25.63 -80.46
N GLU A 34 27.40 25.63 -79.39
CA GLU A 34 26.63 24.40 -79.20
C GLU A 34 25.66 24.36 -80.38
N SER A 35 25.83 23.36 -81.24
CA SER A 35 24.85 22.98 -82.24
C SER A 35 23.48 23.06 -81.56
N ILE A 36 22.63 23.98 -82.02
CA ILE A 36 21.20 23.94 -81.71
C ILE A 36 20.78 22.55 -82.18
N LEU A 37 20.69 21.59 -81.23
CA LEU A 37 20.04 20.32 -81.48
C LEU A 37 18.71 20.69 -82.15
N PRO A 38 18.33 20.02 -83.25
CA PRO A 38 17.10 20.36 -83.93
C PRO A 38 15.98 20.44 -82.89
N PRO A 39 15.11 21.48 -82.95
CA PRO A 39 14.01 21.60 -82.01
C PRO A 39 13.31 20.25 -81.93
N PRO A 40 12.90 19.81 -80.73
CA PRO A 40 12.33 18.49 -80.56
C PRO A 40 11.25 18.28 -81.61
N ASN A 41 11.20 17.09 -82.19
CA ASN A 41 10.11 16.61 -83.06
C ASN A 41 8.82 16.44 -82.22
N ALA A 42 8.50 17.42 -81.37
CA ALA A 42 7.27 17.54 -80.67
C ALA A 42 6.22 18.00 -81.68
N ASN A 43 5.23 17.13 -81.89
CA ASN A 43 4.00 17.48 -82.59
C ASN A 43 3.41 18.75 -81.94
N ASP A 44 2.97 19.72 -82.75
CA ASP A 44 2.43 20.99 -82.24
C ASP A 44 1.24 20.79 -81.29
N GLU A 45 0.59 19.63 -81.33
CA GLU A 45 -0.53 19.25 -80.47
C GLU A 45 -0.13 18.92 -79.01
N SER A 46 1.03 18.29 -78.77
CA SER A 46 1.49 18.01 -77.39
C SER A 46 2.01 19.24 -76.66
N LEU A 47 2.43 20.26 -77.41
CA LEU A 47 2.96 21.52 -76.89
C LEU A 47 1.87 22.53 -76.54
N LYS A 48 0.62 22.35 -77.00
CA LYS A 48 -0.50 23.25 -76.70
C LYS A 48 -0.77 23.42 -75.20
N LYS A 49 -0.47 22.41 -74.38
CA LYS A 49 -0.64 22.48 -72.92
C LYS A 49 0.34 23.45 -72.23
N LEU A 50 1.41 23.83 -72.93
CA LEU A 50 2.45 24.76 -72.46
C LEU A 50 2.39 26.10 -73.22
N ASP A 51 1.29 26.36 -73.93
CA ASP A 51 1.13 27.57 -74.72
C ASP A 51 1.00 28.79 -73.80
N LEU A 52 1.89 29.76 -74.00
CA LEU A 52 1.94 31.02 -73.27
C LEU A 52 1.04 32.09 -73.91
N LEU A 53 0.44 31.82 -75.07
CA LEU A 53 -0.52 32.74 -75.71
C LEU A 53 -1.84 32.77 -74.93
N SER A 54 -2.09 33.87 -74.24
CA SER A 54 -3.44 34.20 -73.75
C SER A 54 -4.36 34.59 -74.91
N LYS A 55 -5.45 33.84 -75.11
CA LYS A 55 -6.49 34.11 -76.14
C LYS A 55 -7.10 35.52 -76.03
N ASN A 56 -7.00 36.13 -74.87
CA ASN A 56 -7.64 37.39 -74.51
C ASN A 56 -6.66 38.58 -74.38
N SER A 57 -5.42 38.46 -74.87
CA SER A 57 -4.42 39.52 -74.69
C SER A 57 -3.90 40.12 -76.02
N TRP A 58 -4.64 39.91 -77.11
CA TRP A 58 -4.34 40.50 -78.43
C TRP A 58 -4.78 41.96 -78.51
N ILE A 59 -3.86 42.82 -78.94
CA ILE A 59 -4.00 44.27 -79.08
C ILE A 59 -4.06 44.61 -80.58
N PRO A 60 -5.15 45.22 -81.08
CA PRO A 60 -5.24 45.64 -82.48
C PRO A 60 -4.34 46.85 -82.76
N LEU A 61 -3.73 46.84 -83.94
CA LEU A 61 -2.85 47.89 -84.46
C LEU A 61 -3.25 48.28 -85.88
N LEU A 62 -3.30 49.57 -86.16
CA LEU A 62 -3.44 50.12 -87.50
C LEU A 62 -2.17 50.88 -87.88
N ASN A 63 -1.55 50.52 -89.01
CA ASN A 63 -0.28 51.12 -89.48
C ASN A 63 0.79 51.23 -88.36
N GLY A 64 0.87 50.21 -87.49
CA GLY A 64 1.85 50.11 -86.41
C GLY A 64 1.52 50.87 -85.12
N LYS A 65 0.36 51.55 -85.01
CA LYS A 65 -0.06 52.27 -83.79
C LYS A 65 -1.17 51.51 -83.04
N SER A 66 -1.06 51.47 -81.70
CA SER A 66 -2.06 50.84 -80.81
C SER A 66 -3.37 51.62 -80.80
N ILE A 67 -4.49 50.90 -80.76
CA ILE A 67 -5.84 51.48 -80.72
C ILE A 67 -6.42 51.22 -79.33
N PRO A 68 -6.57 52.24 -78.45
CA PRO A 68 -6.86 52.02 -77.03
C PRO A 68 -8.26 51.50 -76.65
N ASP A 69 -9.29 51.66 -77.49
CA ASP A 69 -10.71 51.49 -77.07
C ASP A 69 -11.55 50.53 -77.93
N TYR A 70 -10.99 49.42 -78.42
CA TYR A 70 -11.80 48.41 -79.12
C TYR A 70 -12.19 47.23 -78.20
N PRO A 71 -13.47 47.09 -77.80
CA PRO A 71 -13.91 45.90 -77.08
C PRO A 71 -13.89 44.68 -78.01
N LYS A 72 -13.37 43.57 -77.49
CA LYS A 72 -13.40 42.27 -78.15
C LYS A 72 -14.84 41.88 -78.50
N LEU A 73 -15.06 41.52 -79.77
CA LEU A 73 -16.28 40.93 -80.34
C LEU A 73 -17.56 41.78 -80.22
N ILE A 74 -18.04 42.32 -81.34
CA ILE A 74 -19.33 42.01 -82.01
C ILE A 74 -19.54 43.00 -83.19
N ALA A 75 -20.31 42.55 -84.18
CA ALA A 75 -20.45 43.04 -85.55
C ALA A 75 -20.97 44.48 -85.75
N GLU A 76 -20.26 45.24 -86.60
CA GLU A 76 -20.64 46.30 -87.58
C GLU A 76 -21.74 47.37 -87.34
N PRO A 77 -21.72 48.50 -88.10
CA PRO A 77 -20.69 49.05 -89.01
C PRO A 77 -20.28 50.49 -88.60
N ASP A 78 -19.00 50.82 -88.54
CA ASP A 78 -18.29 51.79 -89.41
C ASP A 78 -17.26 52.37 -88.42
N PHE A 79 -15.95 52.17 -88.51
CA PHE A 79 -15.06 52.56 -89.59
C PHE A 79 -13.78 51.69 -89.56
N LEU A 80 -13.28 51.39 -90.76
CA LEU A 80 -11.90 51.03 -91.15
C LEU A 80 -11.42 49.55 -91.05
N THR A 81 -11.74 48.71 -90.05
CA THR A 81 -11.26 47.29 -90.03
C THR A 81 -12.17 46.34 -89.23
N ARG A 82 -12.32 45.07 -89.65
CA ARG A 82 -13.01 44.01 -88.88
C ARG A 82 -11.96 43.03 -88.34
N PHE A 83 -11.73 43.08 -87.04
CA PHE A 83 -10.97 42.06 -86.33
C PHE A 83 -11.93 41.14 -85.59
N LYS A 84 -11.78 39.83 -85.79
CA LYS A 84 -12.57 38.84 -85.05
C LYS A 84 -11.62 37.83 -84.43
N VAL A 85 -11.42 37.94 -83.13
CA VAL A 85 -10.93 36.81 -82.33
C VAL A 85 -12.15 35.92 -82.08
N SER A 86 -12.15 34.69 -82.58
CA SER A 86 -13.32 33.80 -82.46
C SER A 86 -13.02 32.63 -81.53
N GLU A 87 -13.59 32.67 -80.32
CA GLU A 87 -13.46 31.56 -79.36
C GLU A 87 -14.08 30.25 -79.88
N ARG A 88 -15.16 30.35 -80.68
CA ARG A 88 -15.88 29.19 -81.23
C ARG A 88 -15.06 28.37 -82.26
N TYR A 89 -14.03 28.95 -82.86
CA TYR A 89 -13.33 28.34 -84.01
C TYR A 89 -11.79 28.31 -83.87
N ASP A 90 -11.26 28.66 -82.69
CA ASP A 90 -9.83 28.64 -82.34
C ASP A 90 -8.92 29.32 -83.38
N TYR A 91 -9.35 30.51 -83.85
CA TYR A 91 -8.60 31.33 -84.78
C TYR A 91 -8.76 32.83 -84.52
N ILE A 92 -7.78 33.60 -84.99
CA ILE A 92 -7.84 35.04 -85.12
C ILE A 92 -8.06 35.37 -86.59
N GLN A 93 -9.15 36.06 -86.90
CA GLN A 93 -9.47 36.52 -88.24
C GLN A 93 -9.18 38.01 -88.35
N ILE A 94 -8.35 38.36 -89.32
CA ILE A 94 -8.07 39.74 -89.71
C ILE A 94 -8.71 39.96 -91.08
N SER A 95 -9.68 40.86 -91.13
CA SER A 95 -10.43 41.22 -92.34
C SER A 95 -10.36 42.75 -92.54
N PRO A 96 -9.57 43.25 -93.51
CA PRO A 96 -9.62 44.65 -93.91
C PRO A 96 -10.96 44.92 -94.62
N VAL A 97 -11.64 46.00 -94.23
CA VAL A 97 -13.02 46.31 -94.69
C VAL A 97 -13.04 47.36 -95.80
N GLN A 98 -12.02 48.22 -95.91
CA GLN A 98 -11.96 49.33 -96.88
C GLN A 98 -10.80 49.27 -97.89
N ARG A 99 -10.98 50.04 -98.98
CA ARG A 99 -10.17 50.18 -100.20
C ARG A 99 -8.85 50.95 -99.98
N THR A 100 -8.03 50.59 -98.99
CA THR A 100 -6.76 51.27 -98.74
C THR A 100 -5.59 50.29 -98.69
N SER A 101 -4.40 50.77 -99.03
CA SER A 101 -3.14 50.00 -98.97
C SER A 101 -2.60 49.82 -97.54
N ASP A 102 -3.46 49.95 -96.52
CA ASP A 102 -3.05 50.02 -95.12
C ASP A 102 -2.74 48.64 -94.53
N LYS A 103 -1.76 48.61 -93.62
CA LYS A 103 -1.38 47.41 -92.87
C LYS A 103 -2.25 47.30 -91.63
N VAL A 104 -2.94 46.17 -91.52
CA VAL A 104 -3.84 45.86 -90.42
C VAL A 104 -3.23 44.71 -89.62
N SER A 105 -3.08 44.88 -88.31
CA SER A 105 -2.35 43.91 -87.47
C SER A 105 -2.95 43.75 -86.08
N VAL A 106 -2.62 42.64 -85.42
CA VAL A 106 -2.86 42.42 -83.99
C VAL A 106 -1.55 41.95 -83.37
N LYS A 107 -1.23 42.43 -82.16
CA LYS A 107 -0.05 42.00 -81.43
C LYS A 107 -0.39 41.42 -80.06
N GLN A 108 0.46 40.57 -79.53
CA GLN A 108 0.45 40.13 -78.14
C GLN A 108 1.86 40.19 -77.58
N VAL A 109 1.98 40.72 -76.36
CA VAL A 109 3.23 40.76 -75.61
C VAL A 109 3.22 39.60 -74.63
N ILE A 110 4.31 38.86 -74.59
CA ILE A 110 4.48 37.63 -73.80
C ILE A 110 5.71 37.83 -72.92
N ASN A 111 5.61 37.49 -71.64
CA ASN A 111 6.77 37.49 -70.75
C ASN A 111 7.72 36.36 -71.17
N THR A 112 8.98 36.69 -71.37
CA THR A 112 10.06 35.76 -71.70
C THR A 112 11.18 35.86 -70.68
N VAL A 113 12.11 34.92 -70.70
CA VAL A 113 13.35 35.00 -69.90
C VAL A 113 14.51 35.17 -70.87
N PRO A 114 15.36 36.22 -70.73
CA PRO A 114 16.53 36.40 -71.58
C PRO A 114 17.40 35.13 -71.60
N GLY A 115 17.80 34.69 -72.80
CA GLY A 115 18.62 33.49 -73.00
C GLY A 115 17.85 32.18 -73.18
N LYS A 116 16.55 32.13 -72.85
CA LYS A 116 15.71 30.95 -73.13
C LYS A 116 15.29 30.88 -74.61
N ILE A 117 15.06 29.66 -75.08
CA ILE A 117 14.66 29.34 -76.45
C ILE A 117 13.14 29.19 -76.48
N TYR A 118 12.48 29.89 -77.40
CA TYR A 118 11.04 29.81 -77.62
C TYR A 118 10.72 29.31 -79.01
N GLN A 119 9.62 28.56 -79.14
CA GLN A 119 9.01 28.20 -80.41
C GLN A 119 7.67 28.91 -80.54
N PHE A 120 7.50 29.60 -81.66
CA PHE A 120 6.22 30.09 -82.12
C PHE A 120 5.77 29.27 -83.34
N SER A 121 4.60 28.64 -83.26
CA SER A 121 3.97 27.90 -84.34
C SER A 121 2.62 28.53 -84.69
N ILE A 122 2.23 28.54 -85.96
CA ILE A 122 0.92 29.02 -86.41
C ILE A 122 0.55 28.43 -87.76
N THR A 123 -0.74 28.21 -87.99
CA THR A 123 -1.28 27.91 -89.33
C THR A 123 -2.07 29.10 -89.83
N VAL A 124 -1.71 29.63 -90.99
CA VAL A 124 -2.38 30.75 -91.63
C VAL A 124 -3.18 30.23 -92.81
N ASP A 125 -4.49 30.40 -92.75
CA ASP A 125 -5.43 30.20 -93.84
C ASP A 125 -5.68 31.57 -94.48
N SER A 126 -5.07 31.83 -95.63
CA SER A 126 -5.28 33.05 -96.42
C SER A 126 -6.40 32.79 -97.44
N VAL A 127 -7.44 33.61 -97.44
CA VAL A 127 -8.62 33.42 -98.32
C VAL A 127 -8.98 34.72 -99.03
N THR A 128 -9.13 34.67 -100.35
CA THR A 128 -9.63 35.80 -101.15
C THR A 128 -11.17 35.79 -101.26
N SER A 129 -11.81 36.95 -101.16
CA SER A 129 -13.27 37.07 -101.34
C SER A 129 -13.71 37.19 -102.81
N ASP A 130 -14.97 36.84 -103.08
CA ASP A 130 -15.68 36.65 -104.38
C ASP A 130 -15.55 37.68 -105.53
N HIS A 131 -14.81 38.77 -105.38
CA HIS A 131 -14.82 39.88 -106.34
C HIS A 131 -13.42 40.22 -106.87
N GLY A 132 -12.79 39.30 -107.60
CA GLY A 132 -11.43 39.51 -108.12
C GLY A 132 -11.25 39.14 -109.60
N TYR A 133 -10.66 40.08 -110.36
CA TYR A 133 -10.06 39.87 -111.69
C TYR A 133 -8.76 39.00 -111.60
N ASN A 134 -8.24 38.47 -112.70
CA ASN A 134 -7.04 37.60 -112.64
C ASN A 134 -5.76 38.35 -112.22
N GLY A 135 -5.01 37.80 -111.24
CA GLY A 135 -3.63 38.18 -110.90
C GLY A 135 -3.42 39.12 -109.69
N PHE A 136 -3.58 38.61 -108.44
CA PHE A 136 -3.36 39.41 -107.23
C PHE A 136 -2.34 38.80 -106.25
N SER A 137 -1.60 39.67 -105.55
CA SER A 137 -0.73 39.26 -104.43
C SER A 137 -1.24 39.85 -103.12
N THR A 138 -1.48 39.00 -102.12
CA THR A 138 -1.70 39.43 -100.75
C THR A 138 -0.48 39.07 -99.89
N LYS A 139 -0.26 39.82 -98.81
CA LYS A 139 0.87 39.57 -97.91
C LYS A 139 0.33 39.36 -96.51
N ASP A 140 0.44 38.14 -96.02
CA ASP A 140 0.15 37.80 -94.63
C ASP A 140 1.48 37.65 -93.91
N SER A 141 1.77 38.55 -92.98
CA SER A 141 3.06 38.55 -92.30
C SER A 141 2.88 38.19 -90.84
N VAL A 142 3.73 37.29 -90.36
CA VAL A 142 3.83 36.94 -88.95
C VAL A 142 5.17 37.44 -88.44
N PHE A 143 5.11 38.38 -87.52
CA PHE A 143 6.29 38.95 -86.89
C PHE A 143 6.47 38.35 -85.49
N VAL A 144 7.72 38.01 -85.18
CA VAL A 144 8.13 37.47 -83.90
C VAL A 144 9.32 38.30 -83.44
N PHE A 145 9.08 39.20 -82.49
CA PHE A 145 10.07 40.13 -81.98
C PHE A 145 10.59 39.62 -80.63
N PRO A 146 11.83 39.11 -80.57
CA PRO A 146 12.34 38.33 -79.44
C PRO A 146 12.73 39.16 -78.20
N GLY A 147 12.59 40.49 -78.24
CA GLY A 147 13.19 41.34 -77.21
C GLY A 147 12.65 42.77 -77.08
N THR A 148 11.44 43.04 -77.53
CA THR A 148 10.85 44.39 -77.44
C THR A 148 9.32 44.34 -77.38
N GLU A 149 8.74 45.25 -76.61
CA GLU A 149 7.29 45.54 -76.57
C GLU A 149 6.85 46.46 -77.75
N TYR A 150 7.83 47.20 -78.31
CA TYR A 150 7.68 48.21 -79.36
C TYR A 150 8.69 47.94 -80.49
N PRO A 151 8.37 47.02 -81.41
CA PRO A 151 9.26 46.75 -82.53
C PRO A 151 9.25 47.90 -83.54
N ASN A 152 10.43 48.43 -83.87
CA ASN A 152 10.64 49.13 -85.14
C ASN A 152 10.75 48.06 -86.25
N LEU A 153 9.98 48.25 -87.33
CA LEU A 153 9.79 47.28 -88.42
C LEU A 153 11.04 46.99 -89.28
N ASP A 154 12.18 47.58 -88.93
CA ASP A 154 13.45 47.48 -89.65
C ASP A 154 14.37 46.33 -89.16
N SER A 155 13.85 45.45 -88.30
CA SER A 155 14.64 44.38 -87.66
C SER A 155 14.51 43.01 -88.33
N SER A 156 15.62 42.28 -88.37
CA SER A 156 15.87 41.02 -89.10
C SER A 156 15.12 39.77 -88.61
N TYR A 157 14.02 39.91 -87.88
CA TYR A 157 13.27 38.79 -87.29
C TYR A 157 11.78 38.88 -87.63
N TYR A 158 11.45 38.50 -88.87
CA TYR A 158 10.07 38.35 -89.33
C TYR A 158 9.96 37.15 -90.26
N VAL A 159 8.82 36.45 -90.23
CA VAL A 159 8.48 35.46 -91.26
C VAL A 159 7.39 36.09 -92.13
N LYS A 160 7.80 36.58 -93.30
CA LYS A 160 6.87 37.14 -94.28
C LYS A 160 6.42 36.03 -95.21
N GLN A 161 5.15 35.68 -95.12
CA GLN A 161 4.52 34.77 -96.07
C GLN A 161 3.77 35.60 -97.13
N VAL A 162 4.22 35.54 -98.38
CA VAL A 162 3.52 36.20 -99.49
C VAL A 162 2.70 35.16 -100.22
N ASN A 163 1.38 35.22 -100.06
CA ASN A 163 0.46 34.32 -100.74
C ASN A 163 -0.09 35.03 -101.98
N GLN A 164 0.32 34.52 -103.15
CA GLN A 164 -0.19 34.96 -104.44
C GLN A 164 -1.38 34.10 -104.84
N PHE A 165 -2.43 34.76 -105.31
CA PHE A 165 -3.69 34.10 -105.68
C PHE A 165 -3.96 34.34 -107.16
N GLN A 166 -4.32 33.27 -107.86
CA GLN A 166 -4.59 33.35 -109.29
C GLN A 166 -6.08 33.64 -109.55
N ASN A 167 -6.98 33.13 -108.70
CA ASN A 167 -8.43 33.24 -108.85
C ASN A 167 -9.13 33.80 -107.59
N ALA A 168 -10.39 34.25 -107.77
CA ALA A 168 -11.28 34.57 -106.67
C ALA A 168 -11.70 33.29 -105.91
N ARG A 169 -11.82 33.38 -104.57
CA ARG A 169 -12.07 32.26 -103.64
C ARG A 169 -10.92 31.27 -103.45
N ASP A 170 -9.71 31.60 -103.92
CA ASP A 170 -8.54 30.78 -103.62
C ASP A 170 -8.26 30.77 -102.11
N LYS A 171 -7.85 29.60 -101.62
CA LYS A 171 -7.42 29.39 -100.25
C LYS A 171 -6.02 28.80 -100.25
N ILE A 172 -5.09 29.44 -99.54
CA ILE A 172 -3.76 28.91 -99.26
C ILE A 172 -3.64 28.71 -97.75
N THR A 173 -3.28 27.50 -97.36
CA THR A 173 -2.95 27.16 -95.97
C THR A 173 -1.44 27.06 -95.83
N THR A 174 -0.85 27.79 -94.88
CA THR A 174 0.59 27.76 -94.60
C THR A 174 0.83 27.53 -93.12
N SER A 175 1.65 26.55 -92.77
CA SER A 175 2.12 26.37 -91.39
C SER A 175 3.49 27.03 -91.24
N ILE A 176 3.60 27.97 -90.29
CA ILE A 176 4.82 28.69 -89.95
C ILE A 176 5.27 28.19 -88.58
N ARG A 177 6.55 27.81 -88.50
CA ARG A 177 7.23 27.50 -87.24
C ARG A 177 8.49 28.34 -87.15
N LYS A 178 8.66 29.07 -86.05
CA LYS A 178 9.82 29.90 -85.79
C LYS A 178 10.38 29.63 -84.39
N VAL A 179 11.65 29.24 -84.34
CA VAL A 179 12.40 29.10 -83.09
C VAL A 179 13.36 30.28 -82.95
N PHE A 180 13.47 30.84 -81.75
CA PHE A 180 14.37 31.96 -81.46
C PHE A 180 14.81 31.96 -80.00
N VAL A 181 15.90 32.67 -79.70
CA VAL A 181 16.37 32.93 -78.33
C VAL A 181 15.80 34.28 -77.89
N ALA A 182 15.13 34.34 -76.75
CA ALA A 182 14.65 35.60 -76.19
C ALA A 182 15.82 36.47 -75.77
N THR A 183 15.79 37.75 -76.14
CA THR A 183 16.85 38.71 -75.83
C THR A 183 16.45 39.68 -74.72
N SER A 184 15.20 39.63 -74.25
CA SER A 184 14.68 40.44 -73.14
C SER A 184 13.66 39.67 -72.30
N ASP A 185 13.13 40.32 -71.26
CA ASP A 185 12.05 39.80 -70.41
C ASP A 185 10.66 39.78 -71.10
N LYS A 186 10.59 40.29 -72.34
CA LYS A 186 9.39 40.29 -73.18
C LYS A 186 9.68 39.90 -74.63
N ALA A 187 8.73 39.22 -75.25
CA ALA A 187 8.65 39.03 -76.70
C ALA A 187 7.29 39.50 -77.22
N THR A 188 7.26 40.04 -78.43
CA THR A 188 6.02 40.48 -79.10
C THR A 188 5.75 39.64 -80.33
N ILE A 189 4.55 39.07 -80.41
CA ILE A 189 4.03 38.39 -81.60
C ILE A 189 3.07 39.34 -82.29
N GLU A 190 3.21 39.56 -83.60
CA GLU A 190 2.29 40.37 -84.37
C GLU A 190 1.85 39.63 -85.64
N PHE A 191 0.55 39.57 -85.88
CA PHE A 191 -0.03 39.07 -87.12
C PHE A 191 -0.52 40.24 -87.93
N SER A 192 -0.22 40.26 -89.23
CA SER A 192 -0.67 41.32 -90.12
C SER A 192 -1.16 40.77 -91.45
N VAL A 193 -2.14 41.47 -92.01
CA VAL A 193 -2.63 41.26 -93.37
C VAL A 193 -2.47 42.57 -94.14
N HIS A 194 -1.90 42.47 -95.34
CA HIS A 194 -1.72 43.59 -96.26
C HIS A 194 -2.28 43.24 -97.65
N GLY A 195 -3.23 44.04 -98.11
CA GLY A 195 -3.81 43.94 -99.45
C GLY A 195 -3.18 44.96 -100.40
N ASN A 196 -2.78 44.54 -101.59
CA ASN A 196 -2.28 45.44 -102.62
C ASN A 196 -3.35 45.62 -103.72
N GLY A 197 -4.14 46.69 -103.66
CA GLY A 197 -5.14 47.02 -104.69
C GLY A 197 -6.50 47.50 -104.15
N VAL A 198 -7.24 48.24 -104.99
CA VAL A 198 -8.38 49.10 -104.59
C VAL A 198 -9.71 48.34 -104.36
N PHE A 199 -9.78 47.01 -104.53
CA PHE A 199 -11.08 46.29 -104.53
C PHE A 199 -11.14 44.92 -103.81
N ASN A 200 -10.10 44.47 -103.11
CA ASN A 200 -10.03 43.07 -102.64
C ASN A 200 -10.09 42.94 -101.11
N ARG A 201 -11.04 42.15 -100.58
CA ARG A 201 -11.01 41.70 -99.18
C ARG A 201 -10.18 40.43 -99.08
N ASN A 202 -9.05 40.51 -98.37
CA ASN A 202 -8.27 39.34 -97.97
C ASN A 202 -8.62 38.97 -96.52
N ASN A 203 -8.97 37.72 -96.26
CA ASN A 203 -9.18 37.25 -94.90
C ASN A 203 -8.00 36.37 -94.49
N GLY A 204 -7.20 36.88 -93.55
CA GLY A 204 -6.18 36.08 -92.87
C GLY A 204 -6.79 35.39 -91.67
N PHE A 205 -6.87 34.06 -91.70
CA PHE A 205 -7.30 33.24 -90.59
C PHE A 205 -6.06 32.61 -89.93
N PHE A 206 -5.67 33.16 -88.79
CA PHE A 206 -4.56 32.74 -87.97
C PHE A 206 -5.04 31.66 -86.99
N LYS A 207 -4.83 30.40 -87.36
CA LYS A 207 -5.31 29.19 -86.67
C LYS A 207 -4.16 28.52 -85.94
N THR A 208 -4.50 27.72 -84.92
CA THR A 208 -3.55 26.81 -84.24
C THR A 208 -2.23 27.49 -83.83
N SER A 209 -2.30 28.73 -83.34
CA SER A 209 -1.12 29.43 -82.85
C SER A 209 -0.66 28.89 -81.51
N SER A 210 0.64 28.71 -81.30
CA SER A 210 1.22 28.41 -80.00
C SER A 210 2.55 29.14 -79.81
N PHE A 211 2.84 29.53 -78.57
CA PHE A 211 4.11 30.11 -78.15
C PHE A 211 4.61 29.37 -76.91
N VAL A 212 5.74 28.68 -77.05
CA VAL A 212 6.18 27.68 -76.07
C VAL A 212 7.63 27.93 -75.67
N ASP A 213 7.89 27.94 -74.36
CA ASP A 213 9.25 27.90 -73.80
C ASP A 213 9.85 26.51 -74.03
N LEU A 214 10.81 26.38 -74.94
CA LEU A 214 11.48 25.11 -75.20
C LEU A 214 12.44 24.71 -74.06
N ASN A 215 12.75 25.63 -73.14
CA ASN A 215 13.47 25.37 -71.89
C ASN A 215 12.53 25.17 -70.69
N HIS A 216 11.23 24.93 -70.92
CA HIS A 216 10.26 24.61 -69.85
C HIS A 216 10.80 23.52 -68.92
N ALA A 217 10.66 23.75 -67.61
CA ALA A 217 11.10 22.87 -66.53
C ALA A 217 12.62 22.60 -66.44
N VAL A 218 13.48 23.14 -67.31
CA VAL A 218 14.91 22.77 -67.37
C VAL A 218 15.68 23.20 -66.12
N ASP A 219 15.61 24.48 -65.75
CA ASP A 219 16.39 25.03 -64.62
C ASP A 219 15.81 24.59 -63.28
N GLU A 220 14.48 24.55 -63.14
CA GLU A 220 13.83 24.09 -61.92
C GLU A 220 14.08 22.59 -61.68
N SER A 221 14.04 21.77 -62.74
CA SER A 221 14.39 20.35 -62.62
C SER A 221 15.84 20.17 -62.19
N LYS A 222 16.78 20.92 -62.78
CA LYS A 222 18.19 20.88 -62.40
C LYS A 222 18.37 21.20 -60.91
N ALA A 223 17.78 22.30 -60.45
CA ALA A 223 17.86 22.70 -59.04
C ALA A 223 17.28 21.63 -58.10
N LEU A 224 16.13 21.03 -58.46
CA LEU A 224 15.54 19.95 -57.67
C LEU A 224 16.40 18.69 -57.65
N ILE A 225 17.05 18.34 -58.77
CA ILE A 225 17.94 17.19 -58.87
C ILE A 225 19.18 17.39 -58.00
N GLU A 226 19.85 18.54 -58.13
CA GLU A 226 21.02 18.88 -57.32
C GLU A 226 20.66 18.92 -55.81
N ASP A 227 19.44 19.32 -55.45
CA ASP A 227 18.99 19.27 -54.05
C ASP A 227 18.86 17.84 -53.49
N LEU A 228 18.71 16.81 -54.35
CA LEU A 228 18.65 15.43 -53.89
C LEU A 228 20.01 14.92 -53.38
N PHE A 229 21.11 15.48 -53.88
CA PHE A 229 22.47 14.97 -53.68
C PHE A 229 23.31 15.84 -52.76
N THR A 230 24.30 15.25 -52.09
CA THR A 230 25.19 15.98 -51.17
C THR A 230 26.06 17.01 -51.88
N ASP A 231 26.41 16.73 -53.13
CA ASP A 231 27.33 17.50 -53.97
C ASP A 231 27.15 17.09 -55.45
N SER A 232 27.86 17.77 -56.35
CA SER A 232 27.77 17.59 -57.80
C SER A 232 28.28 16.24 -58.33
N THR A 233 28.85 15.36 -57.49
CA THR A 233 29.28 14.01 -57.91
C THR A 233 28.13 13.01 -57.95
N HIS A 234 27.02 13.34 -57.28
CA HIS A 234 25.80 12.50 -57.20
C HIS A 234 26.04 11.07 -56.68
N THR A 235 27.05 10.88 -55.81
CA THR A 235 27.35 9.57 -55.20
C THR A 235 26.57 9.30 -53.92
N ALA A 236 26.07 10.34 -53.24
CA ALA A 236 25.30 10.25 -52.00
C ALA A 236 24.12 11.24 -51.99
N ILE A 237 23.03 10.87 -51.31
CA ILE A 237 21.84 11.71 -51.16
C ILE A 237 21.87 12.50 -49.85
N LYS A 238 21.29 13.71 -49.83
CA LYS A 238 21.16 14.50 -48.60
C LYS A 238 20.22 13.81 -47.60
N LEU A 239 20.39 14.08 -46.31
CA LEU A 239 19.48 13.58 -45.26
C LEU A 239 18.02 14.01 -45.49
N SER A 240 17.83 15.22 -46.02
CA SER A 240 16.50 15.75 -46.39
C SER A 240 15.84 15.07 -47.60
N THR A 241 16.58 14.24 -48.36
CA THR A 241 16.09 13.58 -49.56
C THR A 241 15.12 12.46 -49.20
N THR A 242 13.87 12.59 -49.62
CA THR A 242 12.79 11.62 -49.39
C THR A 242 12.17 11.16 -50.71
N GLN A 243 11.32 10.13 -50.66
CA GLN A 243 10.56 9.68 -51.83
C GLN A 243 9.70 10.80 -52.42
N LEU A 244 9.17 11.69 -51.57
CA LEU A 244 8.36 12.83 -52.01
C LEU A 244 9.19 13.83 -52.83
N LYS A 245 10.40 14.18 -52.36
CA LYS A 245 11.32 15.06 -53.11
C LYS A 245 11.73 14.44 -54.45
N ILE A 246 12.03 13.13 -54.46
CA ILE A 246 12.36 12.40 -55.69
C ILE A 246 11.18 12.38 -56.66
N ASN A 247 9.96 12.13 -56.18
CA ASN A 247 8.75 12.15 -57.01
C ASN A 247 8.49 13.54 -57.59
N LYS A 248 8.70 14.60 -56.80
CA LYS A 248 8.57 15.99 -57.26
C LYS A 248 9.59 16.31 -58.35
N ALA A 249 10.86 15.95 -58.15
CA ALA A 249 11.90 16.12 -59.17
C ALA A 249 11.59 15.31 -60.44
N LYS A 250 11.10 14.07 -60.29
CA LYS A 250 10.70 13.21 -61.41
C LYS A 250 9.54 13.76 -62.21
N ALA A 251 8.50 14.26 -61.53
CA ALA A 251 7.34 14.87 -62.17
C ALA A 251 7.79 16.06 -63.04
N LEU A 252 8.58 16.98 -62.47
CA LEU A 252 9.03 18.17 -63.18
C LEU A 252 10.00 17.84 -64.33
N ALA A 253 10.98 16.95 -64.10
CA ALA A 253 11.91 16.51 -65.14
C ALA A 253 11.21 15.81 -66.31
N SER A 254 10.05 15.18 -66.07
CA SER A 254 9.26 14.54 -67.13
C SER A 254 8.59 15.54 -68.07
N GLU A 255 8.44 16.80 -67.66
CA GLU A 255 7.90 17.90 -68.47
C GLU A 255 8.94 18.56 -69.39
N VAL A 256 10.24 18.30 -69.19
CA VAL A 256 11.32 18.83 -70.03
C VAL A 256 11.13 18.41 -71.48
N LEU A 257 11.13 19.37 -72.39
CA LEU A 257 10.82 19.15 -73.81
C LEU A 257 12.00 18.58 -74.62
N ASN A 258 13.23 18.87 -74.21
CA ASN A 258 14.42 18.30 -74.85
C ASN A 258 14.60 16.85 -74.40
N GLU A 259 14.35 15.89 -75.29
CA GLU A 259 14.39 14.45 -74.99
C GLU A 259 15.75 13.96 -74.49
N THR A 260 16.87 14.53 -74.96
CA THR A 260 18.21 14.18 -74.49
C THR A 260 18.45 14.67 -73.06
N LEU A 261 18.12 15.93 -72.76
CA LEU A 261 18.24 16.49 -71.41
C LEU A 261 17.29 15.78 -70.44
N LYS A 262 16.05 15.53 -70.85
CA LYS A 262 15.06 14.78 -70.08
C LYS A 262 15.58 13.38 -69.71
N ALA A 263 16.11 12.65 -70.69
CA ALA A 263 16.70 11.33 -70.44
C ALA A 263 17.86 11.40 -69.43
N ASN A 264 18.72 12.42 -69.53
CA ASN A 264 19.81 12.64 -68.57
C ASN A 264 19.29 12.96 -67.16
N TYR A 265 18.30 13.86 -67.03
CA TYR A 265 17.70 14.19 -65.74
C TYR A 265 17.02 13.00 -65.09
N LEU A 266 16.24 12.22 -65.84
CA LEU A 266 15.61 11.00 -65.33
C LEU A 266 16.65 9.95 -64.90
N LYS A 267 17.80 9.89 -65.58
CA LYS A 267 18.93 9.02 -65.19
C LYS A 267 19.53 9.45 -63.85
N GLU A 268 19.78 10.74 -63.64
CA GLU A 268 20.26 11.25 -62.35
C GLU A 268 19.24 11.02 -61.23
N ILE A 269 17.96 11.28 -61.47
CA ILE A 269 16.88 10.98 -60.51
C ILE A 269 16.82 9.49 -60.20
N THR A 270 17.05 8.62 -61.19
CA THR A 270 17.12 7.17 -60.97
C THR A 270 18.30 6.79 -60.06
N LYS A 271 19.45 7.49 -60.13
CA LYS A 271 20.54 7.29 -59.18
C LYS A 271 20.10 7.64 -57.75
N ALA A 272 19.46 8.79 -57.55
CA ALA A 272 18.92 9.18 -56.24
C ALA A 272 17.91 8.15 -55.72
N GLN A 273 17.01 7.68 -56.58
CA GLN A 273 16.04 6.63 -56.24
C GLN A 273 16.74 5.34 -55.82
N ASN A 274 17.78 4.92 -56.53
CA ASN A 274 18.55 3.72 -56.20
C ASN A 274 19.30 3.86 -54.87
N LEU A 275 19.88 5.03 -54.59
CA LEU A 275 20.51 5.31 -53.31
C LEU A 275 19.47 5.29 -52.17
N LEU A 276 18.29 5.88 -52.36
CA LEU A 276 17.20 5.82 -51.39
C LEU A 276 16.68 4.39 -51.20
N ASN A 277 16.59 3.59 -52.26
CA ASN A 277 16.13 2.20 -52.20
C ASN A 277 17.09 1.30 -51.39
N LYS A 278 18.40 1.60 -51.40
CA LYS A 278 19.39 0.90 -50.56
C LYS A 278 19.19 1.15 -49.06
N VAL A 279 18.47 2.21 -48.68
CA VAL A 279 18.13 2.49 -47.29
C VAL A 279 16.96 1.60 -46.88
N SER A 280 17.25 0.49 -46.22
CA SER A 280 16.23 -0.41 -45.65
C SER A 280 16.29 -0.32 -44.13
N MET A 281 15.28 0.31 -43.53
CA MET A 281 15.24 0.51 -42.09
C MET A 281 14.93 -0.81 -41.38
N THR A 282 15.81 -1.20 -40.48
CA THR A 282 15.62 -2.30 -39.53
C THR A 282 15.83 -1.78 -38.12
N LEU A 283 15.27 -2.43 -37.11
CA LEU A 283 15.50 -2.06 -35.72
C LEU A 283 15.36 -3.31 -34.84
N THR A 284 16.47 -3.72 -34.26
CA THR A 284 16.54 -4.78 -33.24
C THR A 284 17.03 -4.16 -31.94
N VAL A 285 16.47 -4.59 -30.81
CA VAL A 285 16.76 -4.04 -29.48
C VAL A 285 17.06 -5.22 -28.57
N ASP A 286 18.14 -5.10 -27.79
CA ASP A 286 18.47 -6.08 -26.75
C ASP A 286 17.37 -6.10 -25.68
N GLY A 287 17.17 -7.24 -25.02
CA GLY A 287 16.24 -7.33 -23.89
C GLY A 287 16.64 -6.36 -22.77
N LEU A 288 15.67 -5.59 -22.27
CA LEU A 288 15.84 -4.72 -21.11
C LEU A 288 15.32 -5.46 -19.88
N THR A 289 15.93 -5.22 -18.72
CA THR A 289 15.55 -5.82 -17.44
C THR A 289 15.67 -4.77 -16.35
N ASP A 290 14.95 -4.92 -15.24
CA ASP A 290 15.13 -4.09 -14.06
C ASP A 290 16.23 -4.59 -13.10
N ASP A 291 16.89 -5.71 -13.42
CA ASP A 291 18.07 -6.21 -12.68
C ASP A 291 19.23 -5.21 -12.74
N ARG A 292 19.37 -4.47 -11.64
CA ARG A 292 20.38 -3.42 -11.46
C ARG A 292 21.82 -3.92 -11.47
N THR A 293 22.04 -5.24 -11.39
CA THR A 293 23.38 -5.84 -11.51
C THR A 293 23.84 -5.94 -12.97
N THR A 294 22.92 -5.77 -13.93
CA THR A 294 23.21 -5.90 -15.37
C THR A 294 23.26 -4.54 -16.06
N LEU A 295 24.00 -4.49 -17.18
CA LEU A 295 24.06 -3.30 -18.03
C LEU A 295 22.70 -2.99 -18.70
N ASN A 296 21.85 -4.00 -18.88
CA ASN A 296 20.56 -3.87 -19.57
C ASN A 296 19.50 -3.14 -18.73
N SER A 297 19.75 -2.92 -17.44
CA SER A 297 18.94 -2.08 -16.57
C SER A 297 19.24 -0.59 -16.69
N THR A 298 20.35 -0.22 -17.34
CA THR A 298 20.75 1.20 -17.49
C THR A 298 21.06 1.62 -18.92
N THR A 299 21.15 0.67 -19.85
CA THR A 299 21.63 0.93 -21.22
C THR A 299 20.74 0.26 -22.25
N ILE A 300 20.20 1.05 -23.18
CA ILE A 300 19.55 0.57 -24.39
C ILE A 300 20.63 0.26 -25.42
N ARG A 301 20.73 -1.01 -25.80
CA ARG A 301 21.54 -1.45 -26.94
C ARG A 301 20.62 -1.92 -28.05
N ALA A 302 20.86 -1.40 -29.25
CA ALA A 302 20.04 -1.70 -30.40
C ALA A 302 20.87 -1.63 -31.68
N LYS A 303 20.33 -2.15 -32.77
CA LYS A 303 20.95 -2.06 -34.10
C LYS A 303 19.91 -1.60 -35.11
N THR A 304 20.29 -0.66 -35.97
CA THR A 304 19.45 -0.10 -37.03
C THR A 304 20.27 0.17 -38.30
N TYR A 305 19.72 0.94 -39.24
CA TYR A 305 20.48 1.37 -40.42
C TYR A 305 21.61 2.36 -40.03
N PRO A 306 22.81 2.25 -40.61
CA PRO A 306 23.93 3.13 -40.33
C PRO A 306 23.57 4.62 -40.33
N ASN A 307 24.04 5.35 -39.32
CA ASN A 307 23.84 6.79 -39.17
C ASN A 307 22.37 7.26 -39.09
N ALA A 308 21.42 6.36 -38.84
CA ALA A 308 20.02 6.75 -38.63
C ALA A 308 19.85 7.58 -37.35
N PHE A 309 18.83 8.46 -37.34
CA PHE A 309 18.45 9.21 -36.15
C PHE A 309 17.61 8.33 -35.23
N VAL A 310 17.92 8.34 -33.93
CA VAL A 310 17.27 7.46 -32.94
C VAL A 310 16.63 8.30 -31.84
N TRP A 311 15.35 8.03 -31.62
CA TRP A 311 14.54 8.65 -30.59
C TRP A 311 14.05 7.62 -29.59
N PHE A 312 14.12 7.97 -28.31
CA PHE A 312 13.68 7.15 -27.19
C PHE A 312 12.61 7.84 -26.37
N SER A 313 11.68 7.06 -25.82
CA SER A 313 10.76 7.48 -24.77
C SER A 313 10.35 6.30 -23.89
N GLY A 314 9.60 6.58 -22.82
CA GLY A 314 9.08 5.56 -21.89
C GLY A 314 9.71 5.60 -20.51
N HIS A 315 10.78 6.38 -20.33
CA HIS A 315 11.42 6.62 -19.05
C HIS A 315 11.53 8.13 -18.78
N GLU A 316 11.19 8.56 -17.56
CA GLU A 316 11.16 9.97 -17.14
C GLU A 316 12.52 10.67 -17.27
N ASP A 317 13.60 9.97 -16.95
CA ASP A 317 14.97 10.48 -17.05
C ASP A 317 15.55 10.49 -18.48
N ILE A 318 14.80 10.07 -19.51
CA ILE A 318 15.25 10.27 -20.89
C ILE A 318 14.98 11.73 -21.27
N PRO A 319 16.02 12.56 -21.49
CA PRO A 319 15.84 13.94 -21.86
C PRO A 319 15.25 14.06 -23.27
N LYS A 320 14.65 15.21 -23.54
CA LYS A 320 14.23 15.56 -24.90
C LYS A 320 15.44 15.59 -25.83
N GLY A 321 15.31 15.00 -27.01
CA GLY A 321 16.36 15.05 -28.01
C GLY A 321 16.64 16.47 -28.49
N SER A 322 17.83 16.65 -29.08
CA SER A 322 18.32 17.93 -29.61
C SER A 322 18.65 17.87 -31.10
N LEU A 323 18.63 16.68 -31.71
CA LEU A 323 18.99 16.48 -33.11
C LEU A 323 17.75 16.53 -34.02
N GLU A 324 17.87 17.20 -35.15
CA GLU A 324 16.82 17.27 -36.18
C GLU A 324 17.21 16.41 -37.39
N SER A 325 16.24 15.69 -37.97
CA SER A 325 16.49 14.75 -39.09
C SER A 325 16.71 15.43 -40.44
N GLN A 326 16.50 16.75 -40.53
CA GLN A 326 16.52 17.56 -41.75
C GLN A 326 15.44 17.20 -42.78
N VAL A 327 14.53 16.27 -42.44
CA VAL A 327 13.38 15.94 -43.27
C VAL A 327 12.29 16.97 -42.98
N GLU A 328 11.85 17.66 -44.03
CA GLU A 328 10.76 18.65 -43.93
C GLU A 328 9.49 18.00 -43.38
N GLY A 329 8.91 18.60 -42.34
CA GLY A 329 7.72 18.09 -41.66
C GLY A 329 7.96 17.01 -40.58
N ASP A 330 9.21 16.57 -40.36
CA ASP A 330 9.53 15.70 -39.23
C ASP A 330 9.65 16.51 -37.93
N GLY A 331 8.63 16.40 -37.06
CA GLY A 331 8.58 17.13 -35.79
C GLY A 331 9.37 16.49 -34.64
N TYR A 332 10.07 15.37 -34.87
CA TYR A 332 10.80 14.68 -33.81
C TYR A 332 12.18 15.32 -33.56
N ARG A 333 12.53 15.45 -32.28
CA ARG A 333 13.89 15.76 -31.85
C ARG A 333 14.55 14.50 -31.30
N TYR A 334 15.55 14.02 -32.00
CA TYR A 334 16.23 12.75 -31.74
C TYR A 334 17.35 12.93 -30.71
N GLN A 335 17.59 11.92 -29.88
CA GLN A 335 18.63 11.97 -28.85
C GLN A 335 20.01 11.71 -29.43
N ILE A 336 20.14 10.70 -30.31
CA ILE A 336 21.43 10.28 -30.86
C ILE A 336 21.32 9.86 -32.32
N ARG A 337 22.47 9.62 -32.95
CA ARG A 337 22.58 8.88 -34.21
C ARG A 337 23.20 7.52 -33.96
N ALA A 338 22.73 6.50 -34.69
CA ALA A 338 23.43 5.24 -34.77
C ALA A 338 24.82 5.45 -35.39
N ASP A 339 25.78 4.59 -35.08
CA ASP A 339 27.12 4.70 -35.65
C ASP A 339 27.18 4.23 -37.12
N SER A 340 28.39 4.13 -37.68
CA SER A 340 28.61 3.68 -39.06
C SER A 340 28.24 2.21 -39.30
N ASN A 341 28.13 1.40 -38.26
CA ASN A 341 27.70 0.00 -38.31
C ASN A 341 26.20 -0.15 -38.00
N GLY A 342 25.53 0.95 -37.65
CA GLY A 342 24.14 0.97 -37.23
C GLY A 342 23.93 0.61 -35.76
N ASP A 343 25.01 0.50 -34.96
CA ASP A 343 24.92 0.17 -33.55
C ASP A 343 24.48 1.41 -32.74
N ILE A 344 23.65 1.15 -31.74
CA ILE A 344 23.02 2.14 -30.88
C ILE A 344 23.38 1.76 -29.44
N VAL A 345 24.00 2.70 -28.72
CA VAL A 345 24.23 2.58 -27.27
C VAL A 345 23.74 3.86 -26.62
N TYR A 346 22.66 3.76 -25.88
CA TYR A 346 22.08 4.88 -25.13
C TYR A 346 22.06 4.53 -23.64
N LYS A 347 22.84 5.25 -22.85
CA LYS A 347 22.91 5.07 -21.39
C LYS A 347 21.97 6.07 -20.71
N LEU A 348 21.17 5.60 -19.76
CA LEU A 348 20.39 6.48 -18.88
C LEU A 348 21.33 7.38 -18.05
N PRO A 349 20.82 8.51 -17.51
CA PRO A 349 21.57 9.32 -16.55
C PRO A 349 22.09 8.50 -15.36
N GLU A 350 23.17 8.97 -14.72
CA GLU A 350 23.74 8.29 -13.56
C GLU A 350 22.71 8.18 -12.43
N GLY A 351 22.56 6.97 -11.86
CA GLY A 351 21.58 6.67 -10.83
C GLY A 351 20.19 6.27 -11.36
N SER A 352 19.93 6.38 -12.66
CA SER A 352 18.67 5.96 -13.29
C SER A 352 18.70 4.50 -13.74
N TYR A 353 17.60 3.78 -13.55
CA TYR A 353 17.44 2.37 -13.90
C TYR A 353 16.05 2.12 -14.49
N PHE A 354 15.95 1.18 -15.43
CA PHE A 354 14.66 0.70 -15.91
C PHE A 354 13.87 0.03 -14.80
N ARG A 355 12.54 0.15 -14.88
CA ARG A 355 11.60 -0.50 -13.95
C ARG A 355 10.92 -1.67 -14.64
N GLY A 356 10.65 -2.74 -13.90
CA GLY A 356 9.92 -3.90 -14.42
C GLY A 356 8.62 -3.48 -15.11
N LYS A 357 8.32 -4.10 -16.25
CA LYS A 357 7.12 -3.84 -17.10
C LYS A 357 7.03 -2.45 -17.72
N GLN A 358 8.03 -1.58 -17.53
CA GLN A 358 8.10 -0.30 -18.20
C GLN A 358 8.17 -0.48 -19.72
N GLU A 359 7.47 0.36 -20.47
CA GLU A 359 7.45 0.31 -21.94
C GLU A 359 8.39 1.36 -22.52
N ILE A 360 9.46 0.92 -23.19
CA ILE A 360 10.40 1.79 -23.88
C ILE A 360 10.09 1.78 -25.38
N MET A 361 9.87 2.97 -25.94
CA MET A 361 9.65 3.16 -27.37
C MET A 361 10.94 3.65 -28.02
N ILE A 362 11.38 2.94 -29.05
CA ILE A 362 12.57 3.26 -29.85
C ILE A 362 12.12 3.53 -31.28
N ARG A 363 12.38 4.73 -31.79
CA ARG A 363 12.09 5.14 -33.16
C ARG A 363 13.41 5.39 -33.88
N SER A 364 13.61 4.74 -35.03
CA SER A 364 14.74 5.00 -35.92
C SER A 364 14.24 5.58 -37.24
N ALA A 365 14.89 6.64 -37.71
CA ALA A 365 14.47 7.37 -38.91
C ALA A 365 15.66 7.81 -39.78
N LEU A 366 15.52 7.66 -41.09
CA LEU A 366 16.47 8.18 -42.08
C LEU A 366 15.80 8.37 -43.44
N HIS A 367 16.04 9.51 -44.11
CA HIS A 367 15.48 9.84 -45.44
C HIS A 367 13.94 9.73 -45.51
N GLY A 368 13.25 10.06 -44.42
CA GLY A 368 11.79 9.95 -44.28
C GLY A 368 11.26 8.52 -44.11
N LYS A 369 12.13 7.50 -44.09
CA LYS A 369 11.77 6.13 -43.72
C LYS A 369 11.89 5.98 -42.20
N VAL A 370 10.93 5.28 -41.60
CA VAL A 370 10.82 5.15 -40.14
C VAL A 370 10.53 3.70 -39.78
N VAL A 371 11.14 3.25 -38.68
CA VAL A 371 10.79 2.01 -37.98
C VAL A 371 10.67 2.32 -36.48
N VAL A 372 9.66 1.73 -35.83
CA VAL A 372 9.43 1.90 -34.39
C VAL A 372 9.37 0.53 -33.74
N LYS A 373 10.04 0.38 -32.60
CA LYS A 373 10.00 -0.83 -31.77
C LYS A 373 9.59 -0.45 -30.36
N LYS A 374 8.60 -1.18 -29.84
CA LYS A 374 8.27 -1.20 -28.41
C LYS A 374 9.06 -2.32 -27.74
N GLN A 375 9.77 -1.99 -26.68
CA GLN A 375 10.49 -2.94 -25.83
C GLN A 375 9.88 -2.86 -24.43
N ILE A 376 9.43 -4.00 -23.90
CA ILE A 376 8.97 -4.11 -22.52
C ILE A 376 10.18 -4.50 -21.68
N VAL A 377 10.39 -3.82 -20.56
CA VAL A 377 11.42 -4.16 -19.58
C VAL A 377 10.97 -5.40 -18.82
N GLU A 378 11.79 -6.44 -18.87
CA GLU A 378 11.59 -7.66 -18.09
C GLU A 378 11.70 -7.34 -16.60
N ASP A 379 10.78 -7.89 -15.83
CA ASP A 379 10.68 -7.68 -14.40
C ASP A 379 11.20 -8.94 -13.70
N VAL A 380 12.40 -8.85 -13.15
CA VAL A 380 13.11 -9.95 -12.47
C VAL A 380 13.46 -9.60 -11.02
N SER A 381 13.10 -8.40 -10.57
CA SER A 381 13.26 -8.01 -9.17
C SER A 381 12.25 -8.76 -8.31
N ALA A 382 12.74 -9.45 -7.28
CA ALA A 382 11.85 -10.07 -6.30
C ALA A 382 11.17 -9.00 -5.41
N PRO A 383 9.93 -9.26 -4.94
CA PRO A 383 9.30 -8.43 -3.93
C PRO A 383 10.13 -8.31 -2.66
N PHE A 384 9.89 -7.23 -1.89
CA PHE A 384 10.48 -7.12 -0.57
C PHE A 384 9.95 -8.22 0.38
N LYS A 385 10.77 -8.57 1.37
CA LYS A 385 10.46 -9.58 2.39
C LYS A 385 9.18 -9.22 3.17
N PRO A 386 8.16 -10.10 3.23
CA PRO A 386 6.93 -9.83 3.96
C PRO A 386 7.15 -9.70 5.47
N ILE A 387 6.34 -8.87 6.12
CA ILE A 387 6.32 -8.66 7.57
C ILE A 387 4.94 -9.06 8.10
N VAL A 388 4.87 -9.74 9.24
CA VAL A 388 3.61 -10.17 9.87
C VAL A 388 3.52 -9.57 11.27
N THR A 389 2.37 -9.00 11.64
CA THR A 389 2.23 -8.20 12.87
C THR A 389 2.23 -9.07 14.14
N SER A 390 1.46 -10.16 14.19
CA SER A 390 1.49 -11.22 15.21
C SER A 390 0.42 -12.28 14.90
N LEU A 391 0.53 -13.47 15.49
CA LEU A 391 -0.46 -14.54 15.32
C LEU A 391 -0.75 -15.24 16.65
N LYS A 392 -2.03 -15.38 16.97
CA LYS A 392 -2.53 -16.04 18.18
C LYS A 392 -3.38 -17.24 17.80
N ASP A 393 -3.52 -18.17 18.71
CA ASP A 393 -4.39 -19.35 18.60
C ASP A 393 -5.85 -18.99 18.28
N VAL A 394 -6.35 -17.87 18.81
CA VAL A 394 -7.69 -17.33 18.55
C VAL A 394 -7.78 -16.36 17.35
N SER A 395 -6.69 -16.16 16.60
CA SER A 395 -6.70 -15.27 15.44
C SER A 395 -7.67 -15.75 14.36
N ASN A 396 -8.43 -14.81 13.81
CA ASN A 396 -9.35 -15.06 12.69
C ASN A 396 -8.73 -14.76 11.32
N GLN A 397 -7.66 -13.96 11.30
CA GLN A 397 -6.97 -13.49 10.10
C GLN A 397 -5.46 -13.34 10.38
N ILE A 398 -4.67 -13.39 9.31
CA ILE A 398 -3.24 -13.09 9.30
C ILE A 398 -3.04 -11.75 8.61
N GLU A 399 -2.41 -10.82 9.30
CA GLU A 399 -2.22 -9.44 8.83
C GLU A 399 -0.74 -9.09 8.77
N GLY A 400 -0.36 -8.29 7.78
CA GLY A 400 1.02 -7.89 7.60
C GLY A 400 1.24 -6.98 6.39
N GLN A 401 2.50 -6.87 6.00
CA GLN A 401 2.96 -6.06 4.88
C GLN A 401 3.66 -6.92 3.81
N ALA A 402 3.39 -6.61 2.55
CA ALA A 402 4.01 -7.21 1.37
C ALA A 402 3.84 -6.28 0.17
N GLU A 403 4.70 -6.40 -0.85
CA GLU A 403 4.65 -5.52 -2.02
C GLU A 403 3.27 -5.52 -2.68
N THR A 404 2.81 -4.33 -3.04
CA THR A 404 1.51 -4.08 -3.66
C THR A 404 1.14 -5.07 -4.76
N GLU A 405 -0.09 -5.59 -4.69
CA GLU A 405 -0.68 -6.57 -5.62
C GLU A 405 0.06 -7.92 -5.73
N SER A 406 1.12 -8.15 -4.94
CA SER A 406 1.78 -9.46 -4.85
C SER A 406 0.86 -10.51 -4.22
N THR A 407 1.03 -11.76 -4.62
CA THR A 407 0.37 -12.92 -4.02
C THR A 407 1.14 -13.33 -2.78
N VAL A 408 0.50 -13.23 -1.62
CA VAL A 408 1.07 -13.61 -0.33
C VAL A 408 0.68 -15.05 -0.03
N LYS A 409 1.66 -15.87 0.36
CA LYS A 409 1.49 -17.29 0.69
C LYS A 409 2.07 -17.58 2.06
N VAL A 410 1.31 -18.28 2.89
CA VAL A 410 1.68 -18.69 4.24
C VAL A 410 1.96 -20.19 4.24
N PHE A 411 3.15 -20.57 4.72
CA PHE A 411 3.63 -21.94 4.71
C PHE A 411 3.88 -22.45 6.12
N ASP A 412 3.64 -23.74 6.33
CA ASP A 412 4.14 -24.46 7.50
C ASP A 412 5.67 -24.48 7.48
N SER A 413 6.32 -23.99 8.54
CA SER A 413 7.78 -23.94 8.60
C SER A 413 8.46 -25.30 8.66
N THR A 414 7.74 -26.34 9.09
CA THR A 414 8.26 -27.70 9.27
C THR A 414 8.07 -28.54 8.02
N THR A 415 6.86 -28.53 7.44
CA THR A 415 6.55 -29.36 6.26
C THR A 415 6.73 -28.62 4.94
N ASN A 416 6.82 -27.28 4.95
CA ASN A 416 6.73 -26.40 3.78
C ASN A 416 5.40 -26.52 3.00
N ASP A 417 4.33 -27.01 3.63
CA ASP A 417 3.01 -27.06 3.01
C ASP A 417 2.42 -25.65 2.93
N LEU A 418 1.75 -25.34 1.81
CA LEU A 418 0.97 -24.12 1.66
C LEU A 418 -0.30 -24.23 2.51
N ILE A 419 -0.45 -23.31 3.46
CA ILE A 419 -1.58 -23.32 4.40
C ILE A 419 -2.63 -22.28 4.00
N PHE A 420 -2.18 -21.06 3.71
CA PHE A 420 -3.05 -19.96 3.31
C PHE A 420 -2.47 -19.15 2.16
N SER A 421 -3.34 -18.45 1.43
CA SER A 421 -2.92 -17.52 0.38
C SER A 421 -3.87 -16.33 0.32
N GLY A 422 -3.33 -15.16 0.02
CA GLY A 422 -4.09 -13.95 -0.29
C GLY A 422 -3.29 -13.00 -1.18
N LYS A 423 -3.74 -11.75 -1.25
CA LYS A 423 -3.08 -10.70 -2.01
C LYS A 423 -2.77 -9.50 -1.12
N ALA A 424 -1.64 -8.85 -1.41
CA ALA A 424 -1.36 -7.53 -0.90
C ALA A 424 -2.25 -6.47 -1.58
N THR A 425 -2.67 -5.48 -0.82
CA THR A 425 -3.43 -4.31 -1.26
C THR A 425 -2.50 -3.28 -1.92
N ARG A 426 -3.04 -2.12 -2.28
CA ARG A 426 -2.28 -1.01 -2.89
C ARG A 426 -1.47 -0.18 -1.90
N ASP A 427 -1.63 -0.43 -0.61
CA ASP A 427 -0.93 0.26 0.48
C ASP A 427 0.11 -0.66 1.14
N ASP A 428 0.60 -1.65 0.39
CA ASP A 428 1.56 -2.66 0.85
C ASP A 428 1.11 -3.47 2.09
N GLN A 429 -0.21 -3.61 2.32
CA GLN A 429 -0.77 -4.41 3.41
C GLN A 429 -1.39 -5.70 2.88
N PHE A 430 -1.49 -6.75 3.69
CA PHE A 430 -2.31 -7.92 3.36
C PHE A 430 -3.14 -8.37 4.55
N VAL A 431 -4.30 -8.96 4.25
CA VAL A 431 -5.17 -9.64 5.22
C VAL A 431 -5.57 -10.97 4.62
N ILE A 432 -5.29 -12.06 5.32
CA ILE A 432 -5.63 -13.43 4.89
C ILE A 432 -6.55 -14.04 5.94
N ASP A 433 -7.79 -14.34 5.54
CA ASP A 433 -8.75 -15.01 6.41
C ASP A 433 -8.33 -16.46 6.73
N ILE A 434 -8.35 -16.82 8.00
CA ILE A 434 -8.13 -18.20 8.45
C ILE A 434 -9.48 -18.94 8.35
N PRO A 435 -9.63 -20.06 7.64
CA PRO A 435 -10.90 -20.79 7.57
C PRO A 435 -11.38 -21.27 8.95
N GLN A 436 -12.71 -21.25 9.19
CA GLN A 436 -13.28 -21.69 10.47
C GLN A 436 -12.87 -23.13 10.86
N SER A 437 -12.69 -24.03 9.89
CA SER A 437 -12.25 -25.41 10.13
C SER A 437 -10.82 -25.54 10.64
N GLN A 438 -10.03 -24.47 10.58
CA GLN A 438 -8.66 -24.41 11.09
C GLN A 438 -8.55 -23.53 12.35
N ARG A 439 -9.69 -23.09 12.91
CA ARG A 439 -9.75 -22.32 14.15
C ARG A 439 -10.21 -23.20 15.32
N PRO A 440 -9.66 -23.04 16.54
CA PRO A 440 -8.48 -22.23 16.84
C PRO A 440 -7.22 -22.80 16.17
N LEU A 441 -6.26 -21.94 15.88
CA LEU A 441 -4.95 -22.38 15.41
C LEU A 441 -4.25 -23.14 16.54
N LYS A 442 -3.51 -24.19 16.16
CA LYS A 442 -2.71 -24.94 17.13
C LYS A 442 -1.58 -24.06 17.70
N PRO A 443 -1.49 -23.85 19.01
CA PRO A 443 -0.39 -23.09 19.62
C PRO A 443 0.99 -23.65 19.30
N TYR A 444 1.99 -22.77 19.33
CA TYR A 444 3.41 -23.06 19.03
C TYR A 444 3.68 -23.60 17.62
N LYS A 445 2.66 -23.64 16.76
CA LYS A 445 2.83 -23.96 15.35
C LYS A 445 3.55 -22.80 14.67
N LYS A 446 4.53 -23.12 13.83
CA LYS A 446 5.42 -22.14 13.21
C LYS A 446 5.14 -22.02 11.72
N TYR A 447 4.98 -20.80 11.25
CA TYR A 447 4.73 -20.45 9.86
C TYR A 447 5.78 -19.47 9.33
N TYR A 448 5.88 -19.36 8.01
CA TYR A 448 6.54 -18.23 7.35
C TYR A 448 5.73 -17.78 6.14
N VAL A 449 5.99 -16.56 5.69
CA VAL A 449 5.28 -15.92 4.59
C VAL A 449 6.23 -15.58 3.47
N THR A 450 5.80 -15.77 2.22
CA THR A 450 6.49 -15.25 1.03
C THR A 450 5.50 -14.47 0.18
N ALA A 451 6.00 -13.50 -0.58
CA ALA A 451 5.25 -12.77 -1.59
C ALA A 451 5.75 -13.17 -2.98
N THR A 452 4.85 -13.23 -3.94
CA THR A 452 5.17 -13.46 -5.35
C THR A 452 4.53 -12.36 -6.18
N ASP A 453 5.32 -11.60 -6.93
CA ASP A 453 4.77 -10.57 -7.81
C ASP A 453 3.98 -11.17 -8.99
N SER A 454 3.49 -10.29 -9.86
CA SER A 454 2.75 -10.69 -11.07
C SER A 454 3.65 -11.20 -12.21
N SER A 455 4.97 -11.14 -12.06
CA SER A 455 5.99 -11.66 -12.99
C SER A 455 6.48 -13.04 -12.57
N GLY A 456 6.17 -13.48 -11.35
CA GLY A 456 6.55 -14.77 -10.79
C GLY A 456 7.78 -14.72 -9.89
N ASN A 457 8.37 -13.54 -9.63
CA ASN A 457 9.51 -13.42 -8.73
C ASN A 457 9.04 -13.58 -7.29
N GLN A 458 9.80 -14.34 -6.50
CA GLN A 458 9.46 -14.66 -5.10
C GLN A 458 10.40 -13.93 -4.14
N SER A 459 9.84 -13.32 -3.11
CA SER A 459 10.61 -12.68 -2.05
C SER A 459 11.35 -13.67 -1.14
N GLU A 460 12.29 -13.15 -0.36
CA GLU A 460 12.80 -13.88 0.81
C GLU A 460 11.67 -14.20 1.80
N ARG A 461 11.85 -15.27 2.58
CA ARG A 461 10.92 -15.66 3.64
C ARG A 461 10.84 -14.59 4.72
N SER A 462 9.63 -14.35 5.23
CA SER A 462 9.42 -13.58 6.47
C SER A 462 10.20 -14.18 7.64
N GLU A 463 10.27 -13.46 8.75
CA GLU A 463 10.61 -14.08 10.03
C GLU A 463 9.62 -15.21 10.36
N ILE A 464 10.10 -16.19 11.13
CA ILE A 464 9.26 -17.31 11.60
C ILE A 464 8.21 -16.75 12.55
N LEU A 465 6.95 -17.04 12.22
CA LEU A 465 5.77 -16.68 12.99
C LEU A 465 5.34 -17.88 13.83
N GLU A 466 5.41 -17.76 15.15
CA GLU A 466 4.90 -18.78 16.07
C GLU A 466 3.51 -18.38 16.58
N VAL A 467 2.54 -19.30 16.51
CA VAL A 467 1.19 -19.10 17.05
C VAL A 467 1.29 -18.98 18.57
N GLN A 468 0.94 -17.80 19.09
CA GLN A 468 0.91 -17.54 20.52
C GLN A 468 -0.31 -18.20 21.15
N ASP A 469 -0.06 -18.85 22.28
CA ASP A 469 -1.06 -19.50 23.10
C ASP A 469 -1.72 -18.48 24.05
N THR A 470 -3.05 -18.39 24.06
CA THR A 470 -3.76 -17.40 24.88
C THR A 470 -4.93 -17.94 25.69
N LEU A 471 -5.24 -19.24 25.56
CA LEU A 471 -6.32 -19.88 26.28
C LEU A 471 -5.77 -20.61 27.50
N ALA A 472 -6.50 -20.51 28.62
CA ALA A 472 -6.18 -21.30 29.80
C ALA A 472 -6.58 -22.76 29.61
N PRO A 473 -5.97 -23.70 30.36
CA PRO A 473 -6.41 -25.08 30.36
C PRO A 473 -7.83 -25.21 30.89
N GLU A 474 -8.52 -26.29 30.52
CA GLU A 474 -9.85 -26.65 31.01
C GLU A 474 -9.78 -27.94 31.83
N ALA A 475 -10.46 -27.97 32.97
CA ALA A 475 -10.65 -29.16 33.79
C ALA A 475 -11.86 -28.97 34.71
N LYS A 476 -12.40 -30.06 35.24
CA LYS A 476 -13.52 -30.05 36.21
C LYS A 476 -13.07 -30.59 37.57
N PRO A 477 -13.58 -30.02 38.67
CA PRO A 477 -13.27 -30.53 40.01
C PRO A 477 -13.97 -31.86 40.28
N VAL A 478 -13.28 -32.77 40.99
CA VAL A 478 -13.85 -34.05 41.44
C VAL A 478 -14.13 -33.98 42.94
N LEU A 479 -15.39 -34.20 43.33
CA LEU A 479 -15.82 -34.27 44.73
C LEU A 479 -15.10 -35.39 45.48
N GLN A 480 -14.44 -35.04 46.58
CA GLN A 480 -13.71 -35.99 47.42
C GLN A 480 -14.48 -36.30 48.71
N ILE A 481 -14.54 -37.59 49.06
CA ILE A 481 -15.18 -38.08 50.29
C ILE A 481 -14.16 -38.98 50.99
N LEU A 482 -13.68 -38.55 52.15
CA LEU A 482 -12.60 -39.21 52.91
C LEU A 482 -13.02 -39.44 54.35
N ASN A 483 -12.33 -40.29 55.10
CA ASN A 483 -12.46 -40.41 56.55
C ASN A 483 -11.35 -39.60 57.26
N ILE A 484 -11.59 -39.19 58.51
CA ILE A 484 -10.54 -38.60 59.34
C ILE A 484 -9.35 -39.55 59.42
N GLY A 485 -8.16 -39.02 59.14
CA GLY A 485 -6.91 -39.77 59.13
C GLY A 485 -6.50 -40.31 57.76
N ASP A 486 -7.39 -40.26 56.76
CA ASP A 486 -7.01 -40.54 55.38
C ASP A 486 -6.01 -39.49 54.87
N GLY A 487 -5.04 -39.92 54.06
CA GLY A 487 -4.10 -39.01 53.40
C GLY A 487 -4.76 -38.25 52.25
N LEU A 488 -4.14 -37.13 51.85
CA LEU A 488 -4.58 -36.38 50.66
C LEU A 488 -4.44 -37.27 49.41
N PRO A 489 -5.49 -37.44 48.58
CA PRO A 489 -5.40 -38.19 47.34
C PRO A 489 -4.37 -37.58 46.36
N PRO A 490 -3.83 -38.37 45.42
CA PRO A 490 -2.97 -37.85 44.35
C PRO A 490 -3.67 -36.74 43.56
N VAL A 491 -2.91 -35.72 43.17
CA VAL A 491 -3.42 -34.50 42.52
C VAL A 491 -4.23 -34.81 41.26
N GLU A 492 -3.82 -35.83 40.51
CA GLU A 492 -4.44 -36.26 39.25
C GLU A 492 -5.87 -36.81 39.47
N SER A 493 -6.18 -37.28 40.68
CA SER A 493 -7.51 -37.79 41.04
C SER A 493 -8.49 -36.70 41.49
N LEU A 494 -7.99 -35.46 41.68
CA LEU A 494 -8.78 -34.33 42.15
C LEU A 494 -9.51 -33.60 41.02
N ILE A 495 -9.13 -33.88 39.77
CA ILE A 495 -9.68 -33.25 38.58
C ILE A 495 -10.08 -34.29 37.53
N MET A 496 -10.95 -33.90 36.59
CA MET A 496 -11.32 -34.69 35.43
C MET A 496 -11.42 -33.82 34.18
N ASP A 497 -11.47 -34.45 33.01
CA ASP A 497 -11.58 -33.78 31.71
C ASP A 497 -10.48 -32.73 31.47
N LEU A 498 -9.25 -32.98 31.94
CA LEU A 498 -8.13 -32.08 31.71
C LEU A 498 -7.83 -31.99 30.21
N SER A 499 -7.94 -30.78 29.67
CA SER A 499 -7.65 -30.48 28.27
C SER A 499 -7.04 -29.09 28.13
N ASP A 500 -6.26 -28.93 27.06
CA ASP A 500 -5.60 -27.68 26.73
C ASP A 500 -5.38 -27.63 25.22
N ASN A 501 -5.49 -26.45 24.62
CA ASN A 501 -5.30 -26.20 23.18
C ASN A 501 -3.86 -26.48 22.72
N ALA A 502 -2.86 -26.31 23.59
CA ALA A 502 -1.47 -26.65 23.34
C ALA A 502 -1.08 -28.08 23.76
N GLY A 503 -1.87 -28.71 24.62
CA GLY A 503 -1.74 -30.11 25.03
C GLY A 503 -1.77 -30.28 26.54
N ALA A 504 -2.59 -31.23 27.00
CA ALA A 504 -2.82 -31.47 28.43
C ALA A 504 -1.56 -31.94 29.19
N ASP A 505 -0.58 -32.53 28.49
CA ASP A 505 0.69 -32.97 29.06
C ASP A 505 1.62 -31.82 29.47
N GLN A 506 1.31 -30.59 29.04
CA GLN A 506 2.09 -29.37 29.33
C GLN A 506 1.44 -28.50 30.42
N VAL A 507 0.45 -29.04 31.13
CA VAL A 507 -0.23 -28.33 32.22
C VAL A 507 0.41 -28.67 33.56
N ASP A 508 1.01 -27.68 34.19
CA ASP A 508 1.49 -27.73 35.58
C ASP A 508 0.30 -27.60 36.54
N ILE A 509 0.17 -28.50 37.52
CA ILE A 509 -0.90 -28.46 38.54
C ILE A 509 -0.28 -28.19 39.91
N GLU A 510 -0.71 -27.11 40.56
CA GLU A 510 -0.22 -26.70 41.87
C GLU A 510 -1.38 -26.62 42.88
N ILE A 511 -1.21 -27.18 44.08
CA ILE A 511 -2.14 -26.97 45.20
C ILE A 511 -1.72 -25.70 45.94
N THR A 512 -2.51 -24.64 45.85
CA THR A 512 -2.25 -23.35 46.52
C THR A 512 -2.92 -23.25 47.88
N LYS A 513 -3.98 -24.03 48.13
CA LYS A 513 -4.64 -24.17 49.44
C LYS A 513 -4.88 -25.64 49.74
N GLN A 514 -4.33 -26.12 50.85
CA GLN A 514 -4.58 -27.49 51.33
C GLN A 514 -5.89 -27.57 52.13
N PRO A 515 -6.66 -28.66 51.98
CA PRO A 515 -7.84 -28.92 52.80
C PRO A 515 -7.44 -29.30 54.25
N ASP A 516 -8.27 -28.95 55.23
CA ASP A 516 -8.09 -29.40 56.62
C ASP A 516 -8.71 -30.79 56.81
N LEU A 517 -7.88 -31.83 56.63
CA LEU A 517 -8.30 -33.23 56.78
C LEU A 517 -8.35 -33.69 58.26
N SER A 518 -8.00 -32.82 59.22
CA SER A 518 -7.95 -33.17 60.66
C SER A 518 -9.30 -33.07 61.37
N LYS A 519 -10.31 -32.49 60.71
CA LYS A 519 -11.64 -32.25 61.29
C LYS A 519 -12.72 -32.80 60.36
N PRO A 520 -13.82 -33.33 60.93
CA PRO A 520 -14.95 -33.74 60.12
C PRO A 520 -15.68 -32.54 59.54
N GLY A 521 -16.34 -32.74 58.39
CA GLY A 521 -17.14 -31.71 57.72
C GLY A 521 -16.61 -31.34 56.34
N TYR A 522 -17.11 -30.22 55.82
CA TYR A 522 -16.72 -29.68 54.52
C TYR A 522 -15.43 -28.86 54.63
N THR A 523 -14.51 -29.11 53.71
CA THR A 523 -13.31 -28.31 53.49
C THR A 523 -13.01 -28.28 51.99
N GLU A 524 -12.05 -27.46 51.57
CA GLU A 524 -11.74 -27.28 50.15
C GLU A 524 -10.24 -27.19 49.92
N ALA A 525 -9.81 -27.69 48.77
CA ALA A 525 -8.49 -27.41 48.20
C ALA A 525 -8.64 -26.43 47.04
N ILE A 526 -7.63 -25.58 46.81
CA ILE A 526 -7.55 -24.76 45.61
C ILE A 526 -6.38 -25.25 44.78
N LEU A 527 -6.66 -25.62 43.54
CA LEU A 527 -5.68 -26.00 42.54
C LEU A 527 -5.55 -24.87 41.52
N VAL A 528 -4.32 -24.55 41.15
CA VAL A 528 -4.01 -23.65 40.03
C VAL A 528 -3.34 -24.49 38.94
N LEU A 529 -4.01 -24.59 37.80
CA LEU A 529 -3.51 -25.25 36.61
C LEU A 529 -2.91 -24.19 35.70
N ARG A 530 -1.67 -24.38 35.26
CA ARG A 530 -0.97 -23.45 34.35
C ARG A 530 -0.50 -24.20 33.13
N ASP A 531 -0.86 -23.72 31.95
CA ASP A 531 -0.29 -24.24 30.72
C ASP A 531 1.18 -23.79 30.54
N LYS A 532 1.74 -24.12 29.37
CA LYS A 532 3.10 -23.70 28.98
C LYS A 532 3.26 -22.18 28.82
N ALA A 533 2.23 -21.48 28.35
CA ALA A 533 2.22 -20.02 28.23
C ALA A 533 1.93 -19.29 29.55
N LYS A 534 1.67 -20.04 30.62
CA LYS A 534 1.26 -19.57 31.96
C LYS A 534 -0.14 -18.94 31.98
N ASN A 535 -1.01 -19.26 31.03
CA ASN A 535 -2.44 -19.03 31.20
C ASN A 535 -2.94 -19.98 32.32
N GLN A 536 -3.90 -19.53 33.12
CA GLN A 536 -4.23 -20.20 34.39
C GLN A 536 -5.73 -20.48 34.55
N LEU A 537 -6.03 -21.65 35.11
CA LEU A 537 -7.35 -22.03 35.61
C LEU A 537 -7.25 -22.30 37.11
N GLU A 538 -8.08 -21.65 37.90
CA GLU A 538 -8.23 -21.92 39.33
C GLU A 538 -9.45 -22.82 39.56
N LEU A 539 -9.25 -23.94 40.26
CA LEU A 539 -10.29 -24.91 40.59
C LEU A 539 -10.41 -25.11 42.09
N THR A 540 -11.64 -24.96 42.60
CA THR A 540 -12.00 -25.30 43.98
C THR A 540 -12.46 -26.75 44.03
N ILE A 541 -11.72 -27.59 44.76
CA ILE A 541 -12.00 -29.01 44.94
C ILE A 541 -12.72 -29.21 46.28
N PRO A 542 -13.97 -29.69 46.29
CA PRO A 542 -14.71 -29.91 47.53
C PRO A 542 -14.34 -31.24 48.20
N PHE A 543 -14.12 -31.19 49.51
CA PHE A 543 -13.83 -32.35 50.35
C PHE A 543 -14.88 -32.49 51.46
N PHE A 544 -15.38 -33.71 51.67
CA PHE A 544 -16.20 -34.06 52.82
C PHE A 544 -15.49 -35.11 53.68
N ILE A 545 -15.14 -34.72 54.90
CA ILE A 545 -14.37 -35.54 55.84
C ILE A 545 -15.32 -36.22 56.82
N LYS A 546 -15.43 -37.53 56.71
CA LYS A 546 -16.25 -38.43 57.53
C LYS A 546 -15.59 -38.75 58.85
N SER A 547 -16.40 -38.87 59.87
CA SER A 547 -16.03 -39.40 61.18
C SER A 547 -17.16 -40.27 61.74
N GLU A 548 -16.94 -40.82 62.94
CA GLU A 548 -18.00 -41.52 63.67
C GLU A 548 -19.22 -40.64 63.97
N ASP A 549 -19.10 -39.31 63.89
CA ASP A 549 -20.15 -38.32 64.12
C ASP A 549 -20.85 -37.87 62.80
N THR A 550 -20.53 -38.48 61.67
CA THR A 550 -21.10 -38.13 60.35
C THR A 550 -22.03 -39.22 59.81
N VAL A 551 -22.97 -38.85 58.94
CA VAL A 551 -23.74 -39.72 58.04
C VAL A 551 -24.04 -39.00 56.73
N ASP A 552 -24.14 -39.72 55.62
CA ASP A 552 -24.46 -39.18 54.30
C ASP A 552 -25.21 -40.19 53.43
N ASP A 553 -25.94 -39.70 52.43
CA ASP A 553 -26.67 -40.49 51.41
C ASP A 553 -26.11 -40.26 50.00
N GLY A 554 -24.92 -39.65 49.88
CA GLY A 554 -24.33 -39.21 48.61
C GLY A 554 -24.94 -37.94 48.02
N LYS A 555 -25.95 -37.35 48.67
CA LYS A 555 -26.55 -36.05 48.31
C LYS A 555 -26.37 -35.03 49.43
N THR A 556 -26.65 -35.42 50.66
CA THR A 556 -26.56 -34.58 51.86
C THR A 556 -25.54 -35.17 52.83
N PHE A 557 -24.67 -34.33 53.34
CA PHE A 557 -23.71 -34.66 54.39
C PHE A 557 -24.19 -34.08 55.71
N LEU A 558 -24.43 -34.92 56.72
CA LEU A 558 -24.91 -34.53 58.04
C LEU A 558 -23.84 -34.84 59.10
N PHE A 559 -23.49 -33.84 59.90
CA PHE A 559 -22.58 -33.96 61.03
C PHE A 559 -23.26 -33.52 62.33
N GLY A 560 -22.97 -34.22 63.41
CA GLY A 560 -23.29 -33.79 64.77
C GLY A 560 -22.62 -34.67 65.79
N GLN A 561 -21.90 -34.05 66.73
CA GLN A 561 -21.15 -34.74 67.78
C GLN A 561 -21.99 -34.90 69.05
N SER A 562 -21.71 -35.95 69.82
CA SER A 562 -22.27 -36.10 71.17
C SER A 562 -21.75 -35.00 72.11
N ILE A 563 -22.60 -34.53 73.03
CA ILE A 563 -22.29 -33.37 73.88
C ILE A 563 -22.39 -33.69 75.36
N THR A 564 -21.48 -33.09 76.13
CA THR A 564 -21.53 -33.08 77.59
C THR A 564 -21.60 -31.65 78.07
N VAL A 565 -22.67 -31.31 78.78
CA VAL A 565 -22.90 -29.97 79.33
C VAL A 565 -23.32 -30.05 80.79
N LEU A 566 -23.29 -28.92 81.50
CA LEU A 566 -23.85 -28.85 82.84
C LEU A 566 -25.38 -28.77 82.76
N ALA A 567 -26.07 -29.58 83.55
CA ALA A 567 -27.54 -29.59 83.58
C ALA A 567 -28.12 -28.20 83.97
N ILE A 568 -27.38 -27.41 84.75
CA ILE A 568 -27.79 -26.06 85.17
C ILE A 568 -27.75 -25.04 84.01
N ASP A 569 -26.91 -25.29 83.00
CA ASP A 569 -26.74 -24.44 81.83
C ASP A 569 -27.67 -24.85 80.68
N PHE A 570 -28.34 -26.01 80.81
CA PHE A 570 -29.29 -26.48 79.82
C PHE A 570 -30.60 -25.69 79.90
N PRO A 571 -31.10 -25.10 78.80
CA PRO A 571 -32.30 -24.27 78.84
C PRO A 571 -33.54 -25.03 79.31
N LYS A 572 -34.50 -24.30 79.89
CA LYS A 572 -35.79 -24.88 80.32
C LYS A 572 -36.81 -24.93 79.19
N GLU A 573 -36.80 -23.95 78.30
CA GLU A 573 -37.75 -23.83 77.19
C GLU A 573 -37.37 -24.74 76.02
N LYS A 574 -38.34 -25.46 75.46
CA LYS A 574 -38.11 -26.49 74.45
C LYS A 574 -37.42 -25.98 73.18
N GLU A 575 -37.81 -24.80 72.68
CA GLU A 575 -37.15 -24.19 71.51
C GLU A 575 -35.72 -23.74 71.81
N ALA A 576 -35.47 -23.26 73.04
CA ALA A 576 -34.11 -22.92 73.47
C ALA A 576 -33.25 -24.17 73.65
N GLN A 577 -33.82 -25.29 74.12
CA GLN A 577 -33.15 -26.59 74.18
C GLN A 577 -32.77 -27.08 72.79
N LYS A 578 -33.68 -26.96 71.81
CA LYS A 578 -33.40 -27.33 70.41
C LYS A 578 -32.20 -26.56 69.88
N GLN A 579 -32.19 -25.23 70.02
CA GLN A 579 -31.05 -24.43 69.58
C GLN A 579 -29.77 -24.75 70.33
N PHE A 580 -29.85 -24.92 71.64
CA PHE A 580 -28.71 -25.29 72.47
C PHE A 580 -28.09 -26.61 72.01
N ILE A 581 -28.90 -27.65 71.76
CA ILE A 581 -28.41 -28.94 71.28
C ILE A 581 -27.77 -28.80 69.89
N LEU A 582 -28.42 -28.11 68.96
CA LEU A 582 -27.87 -27.90 67.60
C LEU A 582 -26.52 -27.19 67.63
N GLU A 583 -26.40 -26.12 68.42
CA GLU A 583 -25.17 -25.34 68.55
C GLU A 583 -24.04 -26.13 69.21
N HIS A 584 -24.29 -26.74 70.38
CA HIS A 584 -23.26 -27.44 71.14
C HIS A 584 -22.83 -28.75 70.46
N SER A 585 -23.75 -29.42 69.73
CA SER A 585 -23.42 -30.59 68.91
C SER A 585 -22.74 -30.22 67.61
N LYS A 586 -22.56 -28.92 67.33
CA LYS A 586 -22.02 -28.38 66.08
C LYS A 586 -22.73 -28.98 64.87
N ALA A 587 -24.05 -29.16 64.99
CA ALA A 587 -24.85 -29.79 63.96
C ALA A 587 -24.72 -29.00 62.65
N SER A 588 -24.41 -29.70 61.56
CA SER A 588 -24.30 -29.09 60.24
C SER A 588 -24.77 -30.04 59.16
N ALA A 589 -25.42 -29.49 58.14
CA ALA A 589 -25.87 -30.23 56.98
C ALA A 589 -25.53 -29.47 55.70
N ILE A 590 -24.94 -30.16 54.72
CA ILE A 590 -24.51 -29.54 53.46
C ILE A 590 -24.93 -30.45 52.29
N ASN A 591 -25.43 -29.86 51.21
CA ASN A 591 -25.63 -30.58 49.95
C ASN A 591 -24.28 -30.81 49.26
N MET A 592 -23.94 -32.07 49.03
CA MET A 592 -22.61 -32.48 48.53
C MET A 592 -22.38 -32.11 47.06
N LYS A 593 -23.44 -31.84 46.29
CA LYS A 593 -23.34 -31.47 44.87
C LYS A 593 -23.38 -29.96 44.66
N THR A 594 -24.28 -29.26 45.36
CA THR A 594 -24.46 -27.81 45.21
C THR A 594 -23.65 -26.99 46.20
N LEU A 595 -23.07 -27.63 47.23
CA LEU A 595 -22.38 -27.01 48.36
C LEU A 595 -23.27 -26.06 49.19
N GLU A 596 -24.58 -26.20 49.04
CA GLU A 596 -25.57 -25.40 49.77
C GLU A 596 -25.60 -25.81 51.24
N ASN A 597 -25.54 -24.83 52.14
CA ASN A 597 -25.68 -25.04 53.58
C ASN A 597 -27.16 -25.24 53.93
N ARG A 598 -27.49 -26.45 54.41
CA ARG A 598 -28.83 -26.88 54.81
C ARG A 598 -28.97 -27.07 56.32
N THR A 599 -28.08 -26.49 57.10
CA THR A 599 -28.06 -26.65 58.56
C THR A 599 -29.36 -26.20 59.23
N ASN A 600 -30.02 -25.17 58.70
CA ASN A 600 -31.30 -24.67 59.20
C ASN A 600 -32.49 -25.60 58.92
N GLU A 601 -32.32 -26.60 58.05
CA GLU A 601 -33.34 -27.61 57.72
C GLU A 601 -33.26 -28.84 58.63
N ILE A 602 -32.25 -28.91 59.51
CA ILE A 602 -32.09 -30.02 60.44
C ILE A 602 -33.25 -30.03 61.44
N ASN A 603 -34.01 -31.12 61.42
CA ASN A 603 -35.07 -31.40 62.37
C ASN A 603 -34.51 -32.23 63.52
N LEU A 604 -34.41 -31.62 64.70
CA LEU A 604 -34.01 -32.29 65.92
C LEU A 604 -35.21 -32.97 66.59
N THR A 605 -35.07 -34.26 66.90
CA THR A 605 -36.01 -35.03 67.74
C THR A 605 -35.30 -35.47 69.01
N PHE A 606 -35.87 -35.18 70.17
CA PHE A 606 -35.32 -35.53 71.49
C PHE A 606 -36.47 -35.70 72.50
N ASP A 607 -36.18 -36.34 73.64
CA ASP A 607 -37.18 -36.59 74.67
C ASP A 607 -37.79 -35.28 75.21
N ASP A 608 -39.09 -35.28 75.50
CA ASP A 608 -39.82 -34.08 75.95
C ASP A 608 -39.42 -33.60 77.36
N ASN A 609 -38.76 -34.46 78.15
CA ASN A 609 -38.53 -34.25 79.59
C ASN A 609 -37.04 -34.24 79.97
N ILE A 610 -36.22 -33.52 79.21
CA ILE A 610 -34.79 -33.33 79.51
C ILE A 610 -34.65 -32.14 80.46
N GLN A 611 -34.73 -32.38 81.76
CA GLN A 611 -34.59 -31.33 82.77
C GLN A 611 -33.58 -31.65 83.87
N GLN A 612 -33.16 -32.90 84.01
CA GLN A 612 -32.30 -33.34 85.13
C GLN A 612 -30.94 -33.86 84.63
N PRO A 613 -29.94 -33.98 85.51
CA PRO A 613 -28.71 -34.68 85.18
C PRO A 613 -28.99 -36.12 84.71
N GLY A 614 -28.40 -36.52 83.59
CA GLY A 614 -28.70 -37.79 82.94
C GLY A 614 -28.01 -37.95 81.60
N ILE A 615 -28.24 -39.10 80.98
CA ILE A 615 -27.83 -39.38 79.60
C ILE A 615 -29.12 -39.52 78.79
N TYR A 616 -29.21 -38.71 77.75
CA TYR A 616 -30.37 -38.62 76.86
C TYR A 616 -29.93 -38.85 75.43
N GLU A 617 -30.87 -39.23 74.57
CA GLU A 617 -30.64 -39.34 73.13
C GLU A 617 -31.32 -38.18 72.41
N ALA A 618 -30.62 -37.63 71.42
CA ALA A 618 -31.21 -36.73 70.45
C ALA A 618 -30.87 -37.24 69.05
N THR A 619 -31.79 -37.06 68.11
CA THR A 619 -31.62 -37.48 66.71
C THR A 619 -31.74 -36.26 65.82
N LEU A 620 -30.70 -36.00 65.04
CA LEU A 620 -30.68 -35.02 63.96
C LEU A 620 -31.26 -35.68 62.71
N ASN A 621 -32.30 -35.10 62.13
CA ASN A 621 -32.96 -35.62 60.93
C ASN A 621 -32.95 -34.59 59.81
N ILE A 622 -32.61 -35.01 58.59
CA ILE A 622 -32.77 -34.19 57.39
C ILE A 622 -33.08 -35.13 56.21
N ASP A 623 -34.14 -34.83 55.45
CA ASP A 623 -34.66 -35.72 54.42
C ASP A 623 -34.85 -37.17 54.95
N SER A 624 -34.09 -38.14 54.43
CA SER A 624 -34.06 -39.54 54.88
C SER A 624 -32.89 -39.89 55.81
N LEU A 625 -32.01 -38.93 56.12
CA LEU A 625 -30.85 -39.14 56.99
C LEU A 625 -31.21 -38.89 58.45
N SER A 626 -30.73 -39.79 59.31
CA SER A 626 -30.87 -39.68 60.76
C SER A 626 -29.54 -39.95 61.45
N LYS A 627 -29.10 -39.01 62.29
CA LYS A 627 -27.91 -39.14 63.14
C LYS A 627 -28.29 -39.10 64.60
N LYS A 628 -28.06 -40.19 65.33
CA LYS A 628 -28.19 -40.22 66.79
C LYS A 628 -26.95 -39.61 67.44
N ILE A 629 -27.19 -38.75 68.42
CA ILE A 629 -26.16 -38.16 69.29
C ILE A 629 -26.55 -38.36 70.75
N VAL A 630 -25.54 -38.46 71.61
CA VAL A 630 -25.73 -38.59 73.06
C VAL A 630 -25.65 -37.21 73.70
N LEU A 631 -26.65 -36.86 74.49
CA LEU A 631 -26.69 -35.66 75.33
C LEU A 631 -26.47 -36.04 76.79
N LYS A 632 -25.30 -35.70 77.33
CA LYS A 632 -24.97 -35.94 78.74
C LYS A 632 -25.12 -34.65 79.54
N LEU A 633 -26.13 -34.60 80.41
CA LEU A 633 -26.33 -33.54 81.39
C LEU A 633 -25.63 -33.91 82.69
N SER A 634 -24.55 -33.21 83.01
CA SER A 634 -23.78 -33.45 84.22
C SER A 634 -24.37 -32.69 85.42
N LYS A 635 -24.33 -33.33 86.60
CA LYS A 635 -24.86 -32.77 87.87
C LYS A 635 -24.08 -31.56 88.41
N GLY A 636 -22.94 -31.24 87.78
CA GLY A 636 -21.98 -30.26 88.28
C GLY A 636 -21.36 -30.64 89.63
N LYS A 637 -20.57 -29.72 90.17
CA LYS A 637 -19.90 -29.85 91.48
C LYS A 637 -19.80 -28.49 92.16
N ILE A 638 -19.62 -28.53 93.47
CA ILE A 638 -19.13 -27.38 94.22
C ILE A 638 -17.64 -27.59 94.46
N GLU A 639 -16.85 -26.57 94.18
CA GLU A 639 -15.41 -26.63 94.35
C GLU A 639 -14.83 -25.29 94.75
N ILE A 640 -13.66 -25.34 95.36
CA ILE A 640 -12.83 -24.17 95.57
C ILE A 640 -12.14 -23.90 94.24
N GLU A 641 -12.57 -22.88 93.52
CA GLU A 641 -12.02 -22.50 92.21
C GLU A 641 -10.69 -21.75 92.36
N ASP A 642 -10.59 -20.91 93.38
CA ASP A 642 -9.37 -20.16 93.72
C ASP A 642 -9.20 -20.06 95.24
N PHE A 643 -7.97 -20.23 95.74
CA PHE A 643 -7.66 -20.22 97.18
C PHE A 643 -6.25 -19.70 97.47
N PRO A 644 -6.03 -19.11 98.66
CA PRO A 644 -4.75 -18.55 99.03
C PRO A 644 -3.75 -19.65 99.39
N THR A 645 -2.56 -19.63 98.81
CA THR A 645 -1.48 -20.59 99.13
C THR A 645 -0.61 -20.13 100.30
N ASP A 646 -0.50 -18.82 100.53
CA ASP A 646 0.36 -18.23 101.56
C ASP A 646 -0.44 -17.27 102.46
N ILE A 647 -0.46 -17.56 103.76
CA ILE A 647 -1.10 -16.73 104.80
C ILE A 647 0.00 -16.21 105.71
N SER A 648 0.24 -14.90 105.70
CA SER A 648 1.27 -14.24 106.52
C SER A 648 0.66 -13.30 107.55
N PHE A 649 1.27 -13.32 108.75
CA PHE A 649 1.02 -12.35 109.83
C PHE A 649 2.24 -11.42 110.03
N GLY A 650 3.20 -11.46 109.10
CA GLY A 650 4.43 -10.68 109.13
C GLY A 650 5.38 -11.08 110.26
N THR A 651 6.15 -10.11 110.76
CA THR A 651 7.10 -10.27 111.87
C THR A 651 6.60 -9.53 113.13
N PRO A 652 5.61 -10.06 113.87
CA PRO A 652 5.04 -9.39 115.02
C PRO A 652 6.06 -9.29 116.17
N THR A 653 6.01 -8.18 116.92
CA THR A 653 6.83 -7.98 118.13
C THR A 653 6.12 -8.61 119.34
N ILE A 654 6.78 -9.54 120.05
CA ILE A 654 6.24 -10.21 121.25
C ILE A 654 5.90 -9.17 122.33
N GLN A 655 4.65 -9.19 122.80
CA GLN A 655 4.14 -8.27 123.83
C GLN A 655 4.01 -8.96 125.20
N SER A 656 3.82 -8.18 126.26
CA SER A 656 3.63 -8.68 127.64
C SER A 656 2.20 -9.14 127.95
N ASN A 657 1.26 -8.91 127.05
CA ASN A 657 -0.14 -9.34 127.12
C ASN A 657 -0.55 -10.08 125.83
N THR A 658 -1.64 -10.86 125.90
CA THR A 658 -2.18 -11.54 124.72
C THR A 658 -2.66 -10.50 123.71
N THR A 659 -2.18 -10.60 122.48
CA THR A 659 -2.57 -9.71 121.38
C THR A 659 -3.01 -10.47 120.15
N TYR A 660 -3.84 -9.83 119.33
CA TYR A 660 -4.30 -10.39 118.06
C TYR A 660 -3.67 -9.61 116.91
N ILE A 661 -2.90 -10.30 116.08
CA ILE A 661 -2.22 -9.73 114.92
C ILE A 661 -3.05 -10.05 113.67
N PRO A 662 -3.49 -9.04 112.90
CA PRO A 662 -4.21 -9.28 111.66
C PRO A 662 -3.28 -9.75 110.55
N LEU A 663 -3.87 -10.28 109.48
CA LEU A 663 -3.16 -10.64 108.26
C LEU A 663 -2.33 -9.47 107.69
N GLU A 664 -1.16 -9.79 107.15
CA GLU A 664 -0.27 -8.84 106.46
C GLU A 664 -0.84 -8.43 105.09
N SER A 665 -1.50 -9.36 104.40
CA SER A 665 -2.14 -9.15 103.10
C SER A 665 -3.58 -9.69 103.09
N ASN A 666 -4.44 -9.13 102.23
CA ASN A 666 -5.79 -9.65 102.06
C ASN A 666 -5.75 -11.08 101.55
N MET A 667 -6.68 -11.88 102.05
CA MET A 667 -6.80 -13.29 101.72
C MET A 667 -8.14 -13.52 101.01
N LYS A 668 -8.08 -13.86 99.72
CA LYS A 668 -9.27 -14.08 98.89
C LYS A 668 -9.46 -15.56 98.57
N MET A 669 -10.70 -15.98 98.43
CA MET A 669 -11.07 -17.33 98.01
C MET A 669 -12.35 -17.31 97.20
N ILE A 670 -12.41 -18.12 96.14
CA ILE A 670 -13.57 -18.22 95.25
C ILE A 670 -14.10 -19.64 95.32
N ILE A 671 -15.37 -19.77 95.71
CA ILE A 671 -16.10 -21.03 95.65
C ILE A 671 -17.01 -20.98 94.43
N LYS A 672 -16.84 -21.95 93.53
CA LYS A 672 -17.70 -22.11 92.36
C LYS A 672 -18.71 -23.21 92.61
N ASN A 673 -19.99 -22.86 92.54
CA ASN A 673 -21.08 -23.81 92.61
C ASN A 673 -21.71 -23.99 91.23
N THR A 674 -21.43 -25.13 90.61
CA THR A 674 -22.06 -25.58 89.36
C THR A 674 -23.09 -26.68 89.56
N GLN A 675 -23.41 -27.01 90.82
CA GLN A 675 -24.32 -28.11 91.13
C GLN A 675 -25.73 -27.80 90.64
N TYR A 676 -26.33 -28.81 90.01
CA TYR A 676 -27.72 -28.72 89.56
C TYR A 676 -28.69 -28.69 90.75
N TYR A 677 -28.53 -29.62 91.71
CA TYR A 677 -29.26 -29.60 92.96
C TYR A 677 -28.52 -28.65 93.92
N GLN A 678 -28.97 -27.40 93.98
CA GLN A 678 -28.40 -26.40 94.86
C GLN A 678 -28.83 -26.68 96.30
N THR A 679 -28.15 -27.62 96.97
CA THR A 679 -28.32 -27.82 98.41
C THR A 679 -27.55 -26.75 99.18
N GLY A 680 -27.84 -26.62 100.47
CA GLY A 680 -26.99 -25.81 101.33
C GLY A 680 -25.56 -26.34 101.31
N TRP A 681 -24.57 -25.50 101.55
CA TRP A 681 -23.17 -25.92 101.64
C TRP A 681 -22.46 -25.15 102.73
N ALA A 682 -21.40 -25.74 103.26
CA ALA A 682 -20.58 -25.14 104.29
C ALA A 682 -19.12 -25.12 103.87
N LEU A 683 -18.48 -23.99 104.12
CA LEU A 683 -17.03 -23.86 104.11
C LEU A 683 -16.54 -24.11 105.52
N LYS A 684 -15.66 -25.10 105.64
CA LYS A 684 -15.07 -25.53 106.89
C LYS A 684 -13.56 -25.43 106.83
N SER A 685 -12.97 -25.23 108.00
CA SER A 685 -11.53 -25.15 108.13
C SER A 685 -11.04 -25.84 109.40
N ARG A 686 -9.88 -26.47 109.33
CA ARG A 686 -9.17 -27.04 110.49
C ARG A 686 -7.67 -27.00 110.26
N PHE A 687 -6.90 -27.23 111.32
CA PHE A 687 -5.48 -27.48 111.14
C PHE A 687 -5.25 -28.87 110.58
N LYS A 688 -4.40 -28.95 109.57
CA LYS A 688 -3.63 -30.17 109.27
C LYS A 688 -2.41 -30.28 110.17
N LYS A 689 -1.86 -29.12 110.53
CA LYS A 689 -0.68 -28.95 111.37
C LYS A 689 -0.82 -27.65 112.15
N VAL A 690 -0.83 -27.72 113.48
CA VAL A 690 -0.89 -26.53 114.36
C VAL A 690 0.32 -25.61 114.18
N LEU A 691 0.21 -24.39 114.71
CA LEU A 691 1.30 -23.42 114.68
C LEU A 691 2.52 -23.92 115.46
N GLN A 692 3.62 -24.17 114.76
CA GLN A 692 4.85 -24.67 115.36
C GLN A 692 6.08 -24.21 114.58
N THR A 693 7.25 -24.29 115.23
CA THR A 693 8.54 -24.08 114.54
C THR A 693 8.90 -25.25 113.62
N GLU A 694 9.88 -25.04 112.75
CA GLU A 694 10.47 -26.10 111.90
C GLU A 694 10.92 -27.31 112.74
N ASP A 695 11.51 -27.04 113.91
CA ASP A 695 11.98 -28.03 114.88
C ASP A 695 10.85 -28.78 115.63
N GLY A 696 9.58 -28.48 115.33
CA GLY A 696 8.43 -29.16 115.92
C GLY A 696 7.93 -28.60 117.27
N ILE A 697 8.49 -27.48 117.74
CA ILE A 697 8.08 -26.86 119.00
C ILE A 697 6.71 -26.20 118.81
N ILE A 698 5.69 -26.75 119.49
CA ILE A 698 4.31 -26.23 119.52
C ILE A 698 4.23 -25.07 120.51
N THR A 699 3.45 -24.04 120.15
CA THR A 699 3.19 -22.86 120.99
C THR A 699 1.76 -22.85 121.51
N ALA A 700 1.51 -22.12 122.60
CA ALA A 700 0.15 -21.81 123.06
C ALA A 700 -0.49 -20.64 122.28
N SER A 701 0.29 -19.98 121.42
CA SER A 701 -0.21 -19.03 120.42
C SER A 701 -0.84 -19.78 119.25
N ASP A 702 -1.85 -19.20 118.62
CA ASP A 702 -2.64 -19.91 117.61
C ASP A 702 -3.21 -18.98 116.54
N ILE A 703 -3.58 -19.53 115.39
CA ILE A 703 -4.36 -18.81 114.37
C ILE A 703 -5.84 -19.04 114.65
N VAL A 704 -6.57 -17.95 114.90
CA VAL A 704 -8.00 -17.98 115.17
C VAL A 704 -8.77 -17.33 114.04
N PHE A 705 -10.01 -17.76 113.83
CA PHE A 705 -10.93 -17.14 112.89
C PHE A 705 -11.87 -16.23 113.66
N GLN A 706 -11.91 -14.95 113.29
CA GLN A 706 -12.83 -13.97 113.85
C GLN A 706 -14.04 -13.84 112.92
N ASP A 707 -15.24 -13.91 113.50
CA ASP A 707 -16.53 -13.70 112.84
C ASP A 707 -17.33 -12.66 113.64
N ASN A 708 -17.32 -11.42 113.17
CA ASN A 708 -17.72 -10.23 113.90
C ASN A 708 -16.97 -10.09 115.25
N GLN A 709 -17.64 -10.31 116.37
CA GLN A 709 -17.03 -10.27 117.71
C GLN A 709 -16.68 -11.67 118.25
N ASP A 710 -17.09 -12.73 117.56
CA ASP A 710 -16.89 -14.11 118.00
C ASP A 710 -15.56 -14.67 117.47
N ILE A 711 -14.74 -15.20 118.37
CA ILE A 711 -13.47 -15.84 118.04
C ILE A 711 -13.65 -17.36 118.06
N LYS A 712 -13.45 -18.00 116.90
CA LYS A 712 -13.48 -19.45 116.72
C LYS A 712 -12.05 -20.00 116.70
N TYR A 713 -11.82 -21.05 117.47
CA TYR A 713 -10.52 -21.72 117.59
C TYR A 713 -10.46 -22.96 116.71
N MET A 714 -9.44 -23.05 115.86
CA MET A 714 -9.20 -24.22 115.02
C MET A 714 -8.43 -25.30 115.79
N THR A 715 -8.65 -26.56 115.44
CA THR A 715 -7.90 -27.70 116.00
C THR A 715 -7.54 -28.67 114.88
N GLU A 716 -6.74 -29.70 115.16
CA GLU A 716 -6.48 -30.77 114.19
C GLU A 716 -7.62 -31.81 114.12
N LEU A 717 -8.44 -31.89 115.18
CA LEU A 717 -9.44 -32.94 115.36
C LEU A 717 -10.82 -32.55 114.82
N ALA A 718 -11.18 -31.27 114.85
CA ALA A 718 -12.51 -30.80 114.51
C ALA A 718 -12.47 -29.57 113.58
N ASP A 719 -13.34 -29.60 112.58
CA ASP A 719 -13.60 -28.48 111.68
C ASP A 719 -14.36 -27.36 112.40
N ILE A 720 -13.94 -26.12 112.16
CA ILE A 720 -14.77 -24.94 112.41
C ILE A 720 -15.54 -24.57 111.15
N GLU A 721 -16.76 -24.06 111.33
CA GLU A 721 -17.54 -23.51 110.25
C GLU A 721 -17.16 -22.03 110.01
N ILE A 722 -16.63 -21.78 108.82
CA ILE A 722 -16.26 -20.46 108.33
C ILE A 722 -17.47 -19.78 107.71
N TYR A 723 -18.21 -20.52 106.87
CA TYR A 723 -19.42 -20.03 106.22
C TYR A 723 -20.43 -21.15 106.02
N ARG A 724 -21.72 -20.79 106.04
CA ARG A 724 -22.80 -21.69 105.68
C ARG A 724 -23.84 -20.98 104.82
N GLN A 725 -24.03 -21.50 103.62
CA GLN A 725 -25.18 -21.23 102.79
C GLN A 725 -26.35 -22.09 103.30
N LYS A 726 -27.42 -21.45 103.81
CA LYS A 726 -28.65 -22.16 104.17
C LYS A 726 -29.58 -22.21 102.96
N GLY A 727 -29.83 -23.42 102.45
CA GLY A 727 -30.74 -23.64 101.33
C GLY A 727 -30.18 -23.24 99.96
N PRO A 728 -31.01 -23.33 98.91
CA PRO A 728 -30.61 -23.07 97.53
C PRO A 728 -30.27 -21.60 97.29
N SER A 729 -29.38 -21.35 96.32
CA SER A 729 -28.96 -20.00 95.94
C SER A 729 -28.62 -19.91 94.46
N SER A 730 -29.16 -18.90 93.79
CA SER A 730 -28.83 -18.59 92.40
C SER A 730 -27.38 -18.11 92.19
N GLU A 731 -26.66 -17.79 93.27
CA GLU A 731 -25.27 -17.35 93.24
C GLU A 731 -24.34 -18.54 92.89
N ARG A 732 -23.79 -18.54 91.66
CA ARG A 732 -22.87 -19.58 91.17
C ARG A 732 -21.43 -19.40 91.61
N ILE A 733 -21.08 -18.19 92.04
CA ILE A 733 -19.72 -17.83 92.45
C ILE A 733 -19.85 -17.12 93.78
N LYS A 734 -19.22 -17.67 94.82
CA LYS A 734 -19.12 -17.03 96.13
C LYS A 734 -17.69 -16.61 96.40
N GLU A 735 -17.48 -15.31 96.49
CA GLU A 735 -16.20 -14.72 96.85
C GLU A 735 -16.12 -14.47 98.35
N PHE A 736 -15.01 -14.88 98.96
CA PHE A 736 -14.64 -14.54 100.33
C PHE A 736 -13.42 -13.64 100.30
N ASP A 737 -13.46 -12.57 101.09
CA ASP A 737 -12.30 -11.73 101.39
C ASP A 737 -12.15 -11.67 102.91
N PHE A 738 -11.06 -12.24 103.42
CA PHE A 738 -10.76 -12.29 104.85
C PHE A 738 -9.78 -11.19 105.27
N GLY A 739 -9.66 -10.11 104.51
CA GLY A 739 -8.76 -8.98 104.80
C GLY A 739 -8.96 -8.34 106.18
N LYS A 740 -7.95 -7.55 106.58
CA LYS A 740 -7.79 -7.00 107.94
C LYS A 740 -8.96 -6.18 108.49
N ASN A 741 -9.76 -5.55 107.61
CA ASN A 741 -10.87 -4.68 108.01
C ASN A 741 -12.25 -5.34 107.84
N ASN A 742 -12.30 -6.62 107.49
CA ASN A 742 -13.55 -7.32 107.26
C ASN A 742 -14.09 -7.93 108.56
N ASN A 743 -15.41 -8.04 108.65
CA ASN A 743 -16.07 -8.66 109.79
C ASN A 743 -15.67 -10.13 109.97
N GLN A 744 -15.23 -10.79 108.89
CA GLN A 744 -14.66 -12.14 108.93
C GLN A 744 -13.19 -12.07 108.55
N THR A 745 -12.28 -12.47 109.45
CA THR A 745 -10.83 -12.42 109.21
C THR A 745 -10.07 -13.46 110.02
N PHE A 746 -8.81 -13.72 109.67
CA PHE A 746 -7.91 -14.56 110.46
C PHE A 746 -6.97 -13.68 111.28
N LEU A 747 -6.76 -14.08 112.54
CA LEU A 747 -5.89 -13.39 113.48
C LEU A 747 -4.88 -14.37 114.06
N LEU A 748 -3.63 -13.93 114.21
CA LEU A 748 -2.66 -14.62 115.04
C LEU A 748 -2.86 -14.17 116.50
N LYS A 749 -3.40 -15.05 117.33
CA LYS A 749 -3.49 -14.89 118.78
C LYS A 749 -2.11 -15.18 119.39
N MET A 750 -1.39 -14.13 119.73
CA MET A 750 -0.05 -14.19 120.31
C MET A 750 -0.13 -14.24 121.83
N VAL A 751 0.31 -15.33 122.45
CA VAL A 751 0.30 -15.55 123.92
C VAL A 751 1.72 -15.34 124.48
N PRO A 752 1.93 -14.37 125.39
CA PRO A 752 3.23 -14.09 125.99
C PRO A 752 3.86 -15.32 126.65
N GLY A 753 5.17 -15.46 126.51
CA GLY A 753 5.95 -16.58 127.11
C GLY A 753 5.86 -17.91 126.36
N SER A 754 5.02 -18.02 125.33
CA SER A 754 4.85 -19.26 124.53
C SER A 754 5.60 -19.25 123.19
N LEU A 755 6.23 -18.13 122.84
CA LEU A 755 6.92 -17.90 121.56
C LEU A 755 8.39 -17.59 121.78
N LEU A 756 9.23 -18.06 120.87
CA LEU A 756 10.67 -17.80 120.85
C LEU A 756 11.00 -16.67 119.88
N LYS A 757 11.87 -15.76 120.31
CA LYS A 757 12.41 -14.70 119.46
C LYS A 757 13.20 -15.30 118.29
N ASP A 758 13.13 -14.66 117.13
CA ASP A 758 13.89 -15.00 115.92
C ASP A 758 13.63 -16.44 115.40
N LYS A 759 12.43 -16.98 115.66
CA LYS A 759 11.97 -18.27 115.15
C LYS A 759 10.79 -18.08 114.19
N VAL A 760 10.78 -18.87 113.13
CA VAL A 760 9.67 -18.93 112.16
C VAL A 760 8.66 -19.97 112.65
N TYR A 761 7.39 -19.57 112.70
CA TYR A 761 6.27 -20.45 113.01
C TYR A 761 5.42 -20.65 111.77
N THR A 762 5.07 -21.91 111.49
CA THR A 762 4.23 -22.30 110.35
C THR A 762 3.07 -23.16 110.83
N ALA A 763 1.94 -23.05 110.13
CA ALA A 763 0.77 -23.90 110.31
C ALA A 763 0.29 -24.36 108.94
N GLN A 764 -0.42 -25.48 108.87
CA GLN A 764 -1.11 -25.93 107.66
C GLN A 764 -2.60 -26.01 107.94
N ILE A 765 -3.39 -25.39 107.07
CA ILE A 765 -4.85 -25.32 107.17
C ILE A 765 -5.46 -26.16 106.04
N ILE A 766 -6.47 -26.98 106.37
CA ILE A 766 -7.30 -27.68 105.39
C ILE A 766 -8.58 -26.89 105.23
N TRP A 767 -8.91 -26.59 103.97
CA TRP A 767 -10.21 -26.07 103.58
C TRP A 767 -11.07 -27.20 103.03
N THR A 768 -12.26 -27.33 103.57
CA THR A 768 -13.24 -28.32 103.11
C THR A 768 -14.50 -27.56 102.70
N VAL A 769 -14.91 -27.73 101.45
CA VAL A 769 -16.27 -27.37 101.04
C VAL A 769 -17.09 -28.64 101.08
N GLU A 770 -18.08 -28.64 101.95
CA GLU A 770 -18.98 -29.76 102.14
C GLU A 770 -20.38 -29.38 101.68
N THR A 771 -20.97 -30.22 100.85
CA THR A 771 -22.40 -30.12 100.53
C THR A 771 -23.18 -30.50 101.78
N GLY A 772 -23.97 -29.56 102.29
CA GLY A 772 -24.94 -29.85 103.33
C GLY A 772 -26.13 -30.65 102.78
N PRO A 773 -26.90 -31.30 103.66
CA PRO A 773 -28.17 -31.93 103.29
C PRO A 773 -29.15 -30.93 102.66
#